data_AF-A0A2Y9NGC0-F1
#
_entry.id   AF-A0A2Y9NGC0-F1
#
_cell.length_a   1.000
_cell.length_b   1.000
_cell.length_c   1.000
_cell.angle_alpha   90.00
_cell.angle_beta   90.00
_cell.angle_gamma   90.00
#
_symmetry.space_group_name_H-M   'P 1'
#
loop_
_entity.id
_entity.type
_entity.pdbx_description
1 polymer ?
#
loop_
_entity_poly.entity_id
_entity_poly.type
_entity_poly.pdbx_seq_one_letter_code
_entity_poly.pdbx_strand_id
1 'polypeptide(L)'
;MSGPAQVPMMSPNGSVPPIYVPPGYAPQVIEDNGVRRVVVVPQAPEFHPGGHTVIHRSPHPPLPGFIPVPTMMPPPPRHMYSPVTGAGDMATQYMTQYQSSQVYGDVDAHSTHGRSNFRDERSSKTYERLQKKLKDRQGTQKDKMNSPPSSPQKCPSPINEHNGLVKGQNASGVNIGSAKNKSGRGKGGAQIDTEIEEKDEETKAFEALLSNIVKPVASDIQARTVVLTWSPPSSLINGKTDETTVPELYGYEILVSSTGKDGKYKSVYTGEETSVTLNDLKPATDYHAKVQAEYNSIKGTPSEAETFTTLSCEPDTPNPPRIANRTKNSLTLQWKAPSDNGSKIQSFILEWDEGKGNGEFCQCYTGLQKQFKITKLSPAMGCKFRLSAKNDYGPSGFSEEVLYYTSGCAPSMPASPILIKAGVTWLSLQWSKPSGTPSDEGTSYILEMEEEASGYGFKPKYDGEDLAYTVKNLRRSTKYKFKVIAYNSEGKSNPSEVVDFTTCPDKPGVPVKPSVKGKIHSHSFKITWDPPKDNGGAAINKYVVEMAEGSNGNKWDMIYSGATREHLCDRLNPGCFYRFRVYCISDGGQSAVSESLLVQTPAVPPGPCLPPRLQGRPKAKEIQLRWGPPLVNGGSPISCYGVEMSPVERDEPREVYQGSEVECTVSSLLPGKTYSFRLRAANKMGFGPFSEKCDITTAPGPPDQCKPPQVTWRSATCAQVNWEVPLSNGTDVTEYRLEWGGVEGSMQICYCGPGLSYELKGLSPATTYYCRVQALSIVGAGPFSEVVACVTPPSVPGIVTCLQEVSDDDIENPNYSPSTCLAVSWEKPCDHGSEILAYSIDFGDKQPLTVGKVTSYILDNLQPDTTYRIRIQALNSLGAGPFSHMIKLKTKPLPPDPPRLECVAFSHQNLKLKWGEGTPKTLSTDSVQYHLQMEDKNGRFISLYRGPCHTYKVQRLNESTSYKFCIQACNEAGEGPLSQEYIFTTPKSVPAALKAPKIEKVNGHVCEITWECLQPMKGDPVIYSLQVMVGKDSEFKQIYKGPDSSFRYSSLQLNCEYRFRVCAIRQCQDPVGHQDLVGPYSTTVLFISQRTEPPASTNRDTVESTRTRRALSDEQCAAVILVLFAFFSILIAFIIQYFVIK
;
A
#
# COMPACT_ATOMS: atom_id res chain seq x y z
N MET A 1 -32.15 -36.30 -0.29
CA MET A 1 -33.56 -36.16 -0.73
C MET A 1 -33.69 -34.84 -1.44
N SER A 2 -34.24 -34.82 -2.66
CA SER A 2 -34.43 -33.61 -3.47
C SER A 2 -35.73 -33.79 -4.26
N GLY A 3 -36.66 -32.85 -4.11
CA GLY A 3 -37.91 -32.86 -4.89
C GLY A 3 -37.68 -32.53 -6.37
N PRO A 4 -38.69 -32.74 -7.23
CA PRO A 4 -38.57 -32.41 -8.65
C PRO A 4 -38.43 -30.90 -8.85
N ALA A 5 -37.46 -30.49 -9.68
CA ALA A 5 -37.30 -29.09 -10.07
C ALA A 5 -38.39 -28.69 -11.07
N GLN A 6 -39.08 -27.59 -10.81
CA GLN A 6 -39.97 -26.95 -11.79
C GLN A 6 -39.16 -26.03 -12.70
N VAL A 7 -39.41 -26.08 -14.01
CA VAL A 7 -38.85 -25.15 -14.99
C VAL A 7 -40.00 -24.39 -15.66
N PRO A 8 -40.18 -23.09 -15.39
CA PRO A 8 -41.20 -22.29 -16.04
C PRO A 8 -40.74 -21.86 -17.44
N MET A 9 -41.52 -22.18 -18.47
CA MET A 9 -41.43 -21.52 -19.78
C MET A 9 -42.64 -20.63 -19.99
N MET A 10 -42.40 -19.33 -20.21
CA MET A 10 -43.42 -18.42 -20.71
C MET A 10 -43.56 -18.55 -22.23
N SER A 11 -44.81 -18.58 -22.70
CA SER A 11 -45.19 -18.24 -24.07
C SER A 11 -46.32 -17.21 -23.99
N PRO A 12 -46.36 -16.19 -24.87
CA PRO A 12 -47.54 -15.35 -24.97
C PRO A 12 -48.76 -16.20 -25.38
N ASN A 13 -49.91 -15.90 -24.77
CA ASN A 13 -51.25 -16.47 -25.01
C ASN A 13 -51.48 -17.95 -24.61
N GLY A 14 -52.17 -18.16 -23.48
CA GLY A 14 -53.21 -19.19 -23.36
C GLY A 14 -52.83 -20.63 -22.99
N SER A 15 -52.60 -20.90 -21.70
CA SER A 15 -52.95 -22.13 -20.96
C SER A 15 -52.99 -23.50 -21.70
N VAL A 16 -51.98 -24.34 -21.47
CA VAL A 16 -51.99 -25.80 -21.72
C VAL A 16 -51.32 -26.51 -20.52
N PRO A 17 -51.82 -27.65 -20.01
CA PRO A 17 -51.26 -28.34 -18.83
C PRO A 17 -49.92 -29.04 -19.11
N PRO A 18 -49.09 -29.29 -18.06
CA PRO A 18 -47.77 -29.90 -18.21
C PRO A 18 -47.82 -31.39 -18.55
N ILE A 19 -46.89 -31.84 -19.41
CA ILE A 19 -46.71 -33.24 -19.80
C ILE A 19 -45.76 -33.94 -18.80
N TYR A 20 -46.16 -35.12 -18.33
CA TYR A 20 -45.34 -35.95 -17.45
C TYR A 20 -44.33 -36.80 -18.26
N VAL A 21 -43.06 -36.83 -17.85
CA VAL A 21 -42.01 -37.65 -18.48
C VAL A 21 -41.49 -38.69 -17.48
N PRO A 22 -41.52 -40.00 -17.81
CA PRO A 22 -40.99 -41.05 -16.92
C PRO A 22 -39.46 -41.00 -16.76
N PRO A 23 -38.89 -41.52 -15.65
CA PRO A 23 -37.45 -41.68 -15.51
C PRO A 23 -36.82 -42.52 -16.63
N GLY A 24 -35.63 -42.14 -17.10
CA GLY A 24 -34.89 -42.83 -18.16
C GLY A 24 -35.18 -42.32 -19.59
N TYR A 25 -36.04 -41.32 -19.74
CA TYR A 25 -36.35 -40.68 -21.03
C TYR A 25 -36.03 -39.18 -20.99
N ALA A 26 -35.61 -38.62 -22.13
CA ALA A 26 -35.36 -37.19 -22.31
C ALA A 26 -36.32 -36.59 -23.35
N PRO A 27 -36.84 -35.37 -23.14
CA PRO A 27 -37.58 -34.64 -24.15
C PRO A 27 -36.62 -34.00 -25.17
N GLN A 28 -36.82 -34.29 -26.45
CA GLN A 28 -36.08 -33.67 -27.55
C GLN A 28 -37.04 -32.89 -28.45
N VAL A 29 -36.67 -31.65 -28.80
CA VAL A 29 -37.45 -30.81 -29.71
C VAL A 29 -36.97 -31.06 -31.14
N ILE A 30 -37.91 -31.35 -32.04
CA ILE A 30 -37.65 -31.57 -33.46
C ILE A 30 -38.52 -30.60 -34.26
N GLU A 31 -37.92 -29.88 -35.20
CA GLU A 31 -38.63 -29.12 -36.23
C GLU A 31 -38.75 -30.00 -37.48
N ASP A 32 -39.99 -30.26 -37.90
CA ASP A 32 -40.30 -30.95 -39.15
C ASP A 32 -41.43 -30.20 -39.86
N ASN A 33 -41.22 -29.89 -41.15
CA ASN A 33 -42.10 -29.08 -41.98
C ASN A 33 -42.68 -27.81 -41.30
N GLY A 34 -41.83 -27.11 -40.54
CA GLY A 34 -42.18 -25.84 -39.89
C GLY A 34 -43.02 -25.97 -38.60
N VAL A 35 -43.30 -27.18 -38.13
CA VAL A 35 -44.03 -27.42 -36.87
C VAL A 35 -43.06 -28.00 -35.82
N ARG A 36 -42.91 -27.30 -34.69
CA ARG A 36 -42.16 -27.81 -33.53
C ARG A 36 -42.95 -28.93 -32.86
N ARG A 37 -42.33 -30.10 -32.73
CA ARG A 37 -42.84 -31.23 -31.95
C ARG A 37 -41.85 -31.61 -30.86
N VAL A 38 -42.37 -31.97 -29.69
CA VAL A 38 -41.57 -32.56 -28.60
C VAL A 38 -41.75 -34.07 -28.67
N VAL A 39 -40.64 -34.80 -28.75
CA VAL A 39 -40.63 -36.26 -28.77
C VAL A 39 -39.84 -36.76 -27.56
N VAL A 40 -40.34 -37.80 -26.90
CA VAL A 40 -39.75 -38.37 -25.68
C VAL A 40 -38.98 -39.63 -26.07
N VAL A 41 -37.65 -39.60 -25.92
CA VAL A 41 -36.75 -40.68 -26.37
C VAL A 41 -36.00 -41.33 -25.20
N PRO A 42 -35.83 -42.66 -25.19
CA PRO A 42 -35.13 -43.37 -24.12
C PRO A 42 -33.62 -43.11 -24.17
N GLN A 43 -32.99 -42.94 -23.00
CA GLN A 43 -31.53 -42.92 -22.91
C GLN A 43 -30.98 -44.35 -22.97
N ALA A 44 -30.03 -44.59 -23.87
CA ALA A 44 -29.28 -45.84 -23.92
C ALA A 44 -28.20 -45.89 -22.81
N PRO A 45 -27.91 -47.05 -22.22
CA PRO A 45 -26.85 -47.17 -21.21
C PRO A 45 -25.47 -47.13 -21.87
N GLU A 46 -24.62 -46.18 -21.48
CA GLU A 46 -23.24 -46.10 -21.95
C GLU A 46 -22.35 -47.16 -21.31
N PHE A 47 -21.54 -47.83 -22.13
CA PHE A 47 -20.54 -48.82 -21.70
C PHE A 47 -19.14 -48.23 -21.87
N HIS A 48 -18.33 -48.19 -20.81
CA HIS A 48 -16.94 -47.73 -20.87
C HIS A 48 -15.94 -48.90 -20.78
N PRO A 49 -14.91 -48.92 -21.64
CA PRO A 49 -13.69 -49.70 -21.42
C PRO A 49 -12.45 -48.80 -21.26
N GLY A 50 -11.76 -48.90 -20.11
CA GLY A 50 -10.46 -48.25 -19.88
C GLY A 50 -10.28 -47.69 -18.46
N GLY A 51 -9.35 -48.25 -17.69
CA GLY A 51 -8.97 -47.76 -16.36
C GLY A 51 -7.88 -46.67 -16.38
N HIS A 52 -7.38 -46.17 -15.25
CA HIS A 52 -7.59 -46.62 -13.87
C HIS A 52 -7.75 -45.46 -12.86
N THR A 53 -8.33 -45.78 -11.71
CA THR A 53 -8.72 -44.84 -10.63
C THR A 53 -7.69 -44.73 -9.50
N VAL A 54 -7.82 -43.66 -8.69
CA VAL A 54 -7.13 -43.52 -7.38
C VAL A 54 -8.12 -42.97 -6.36
N ILE A 55 -8.35 -43.68 -5.25
CA ILE A 55 -9.05 -43.14 -4.05
C ILE A 55 -8.31 -43.58 -2.76
N HIS A 56 -7.69 -42.58 -2.13
CA HIS A 56 -7.42 -42.36 -0.70
C HIS A 56 -7.27 -43.48 0.38
N ARG A 57 -6.19 -43.30 1.18
CA ARG A 57 -5.98 -43.53 2.65
C ARG A 57 -5.51 -44.92 3.17
N SER A 58 -4.26 -44.90 3.70
CA SER A 58 -3.70 -45.39 5.01
C SER A 58 -4.22 -46.66 5.72
N PRO A 59 -3.46 -47.35 6.64
CA PRO A 59 -2.13 -47.04 7.23
C PRO A 59 -1.12 -48.25 7.45
N HIS A 60 0.05 -47.94 8.06
CA HIS A 60 0.93 -48.78 8.93
C HIS A 60 2.02 -49.78 8.34
N PRO A 61 3.04 -50.20 9.15
CA PRO A 61 4.42 -50.62 8.72
C PRO A 61 4.76 -52.14 8.97
N PRO A 62 6.01 -52.73 8.89
CA PRO A 62 7.37 -52.13 8.90
C PRO A 62 8.54 -52.74 8.05
N LEU A 63 9.72 -52.06 8.15
CA LEU A 63 11.18 -52.35 7.99
C LEU A 63 11.71 -53.78 7.65
N PRO A 64 12.98 -53.99 7.16
CA PRO A 64 14.19 -53.13 7.33
C PRO A 64 15.24 -52.98 6.17
N GLY A 65 16.20 -52.03 6.34
CA GLY A 65 17.53 -51.98 5.69
C GLY A 65 17.61 -51.26 4.32
N PHE A 66 18.65 -50.46 3.96
CA PHE A 66 19.91 -50.06 4.62
C PHE A 66 20.24 -48.55 4.37
N ILE A 67 21.31 -48.03 5.00
CA ILE A 67 21.74 -46.61 5.21
C ILE A 67 23.26 -46.52 4.83
N PRO A 68 23.95 -45.38 4.53
CA PRO A 68 23.71 -43.93 4.82
C PRO A 68 23.75 -42.96 3.58
N VAL A 69 23.43 -41.63 3.59
CA VAL A 69 23.36 -40.51 4.60
C VAL A 69 24.73 -39.80 4.85
N PRO A 70 24.88 -38.49 5.21
CA PRO A 70 23.95 -37.34 5.43
C PRO A 70 24.19 -36.15 4.42
N THR A 71 23.65 -34.92 4.51
CA THR A 71 23.06 -34.11 5.62
C THR A 71 22.03 -33.06 5.14
N MET A 72 21.06 -32.66 5.98
CA MET A 72 20.04 -31.62 5.71
C MET A 72 19.63 -30.83 6.97
N MET A 73 19.52 -29.49 6.87
CA MET A 73 18.65 -28.59 7.68
C MET A 73 18.82 -28.67 9.23
N PRO A 74 17.89 -28.19 10.12
CA PRO A 74 16.86 -27.12 10.06
C PRO A 74 16.92 -26.08 11.23
N PRO A 75 16.06 -25.04 11.25
CA PRO A 75 15.86 -24.12 12.39
C PRO A 75 14.52 -24.31 13.17
N PRO A 76 14.47 -24.03 14.49
CA PRO A 76 13.22 -23.96 15.28
C PRO A 76 13.09 -22.60 16.08
N PRO A 77 12.32 -22.38 17.18
CA PRO A 77 11.33 -21.28 17.22
C PRO A 77 11.42 -20.29 18.43
N ARG A 78 10.39 -19.42 18.59
CA ARG A 78 10.23 -18.33 19.58
C ARG A 78 10.13 -18.78 21.06
N HIS A 79 10.68 -18.00 22.01
CA HIS A 79 9.93 -17.09 22.94
C HIS A 79 10.85 -16.35 23.95
N MET A 80 10.27 -15.51 24.84
CA MET A 80 10.91 -14.50 25.69
C MET A 80 11.88 -15.03 26.77
N TYR A 81 12.98 -14.31 27.05
CA TYR A 81 13.19 -13.48 28.27
C TYR A 81 14.53 -12.70 28.19
N SER A 82 14.76 -11.75 29.12
CA SER A 82 15.96 -10.88 29.28
C SER A 82 16.68 -11.24 30.61
N PRO A 83 17.86 -10.71 31.03
CA PRO A 83 18.64 -9.57 30.49
C PRO A 83 20.20 -9.69 30.53
N VAL A 84 20.88 -8.53 30.36
CA VAL A 84 22.23 -8.13 30.87
C VAL A 84 23.45 -8.16 29.91
N THR A 85 24.06 -6.97 29.73
CA THR A 85 25.40 -6.62 29.16
C THR A 85 25.76 -7.01 27.71
N GLY A 86 26.43 -6.15 26.92
CA GLY A 86 26.78 -4.74 27.15
C GLY A 86 27.78 -4.17 26.11
N ALA A 87 27.66 -2.87 25.79
CA ALA A 87 28.41 -2.08 24.77
C ALA A 87 28.25 -2.58 23.31
N GLY A 88 28.25 -1.74 22.26
CA GLY A 88 28.33 -0.28 22.13
C GLY A 88 28.93 0.06 20.74
N ASP A 89 28.56 1.12 20.01
CA ASP A 89 27.56 2.16 20.27
C ASP A 89 27.05 2.81 18.95
N MET A 90 25.87 3.45 19.02
CA MET A 90 25.32 4.64 18.31
C MET A 90 25.84 5.17 16.94
N ALA A 91 25.08 5.94 16.14
CA ALA A 91 23.64 6.33 16.12
C ALA A 91 23.27 6.82 14.70
N THR A 92 22.13 6.49 14.08
CA THR A 92 20.70 6.88 14.30
C THR A 92 20.29 8.19 13.62
N GLN A 93 19.18 8.15 12.87
CA GLN A 93 18.44 9.31 12.30
C GLN A 93 17.64 10.05 13.39
N TYR A 94 16.95 11.17 13.10
CA TYR A 94 15.60 11.42 13.64
C TYR A 94 14.78 12.46 12.85
N MET A 95 13.44 12.39 12.98
CA MET A 95 12.44 13.31 12.42
C MET A 95 11.96 14.36 13.44
N THR A 96 11.26 15.42 12.97
CA THR A 96 9.99 16.01 13.47
C THR A 96 9.75 17.39 12.80
N GLN A 97 8.63 18.11 12.94
CA GLN A 97 7.20 17.83 12.65
C GLN A 97 6.44 19.20 12.62
N TYR A 98 5.29 19.26 11.92
CA TYR A 98 4.15 20.20 12.10
C TYR A 98 4.25 21.76 11.92
N GLN A 99 3.39 22.25 11.01
CA GLN A 99 2.56 23.48 10.92
C GLN A 99 2.86 24.77 11.75
N SER A 100 2.82 25.94 11.09
CA SER A 100 1.77 26.97 11.27
C SER A 100 1.82 28.16 10.27
N SER A 101 0.72 28.92 10.21
CA SER A 101 0.22 29.87 9.18
C SER A 101 0.95 31.20 8.87
N GLN A 102 0.81 31.64 7.60
CA GLN A 102 0.50 33.01 7.07
C GLN A 102 1.39 34.26 7.36
N VAL A 103 1.56 35.13 6.33
CA VAL A 103 0.97 36.50 6.20
C VAL A 103 1.66 37.33 5.06
N TYR A 104 0.87 37.96 4.16
CA TYR A 104 1.22 38.86 3.01
C TYR A 104 2.24 38.31 1.95
N GLY A 105 2.23 38.68 0.66
CA GLY A 105 1.48 39.66 -0.15
C GLY A 105 2.40 40.75 -0.75
N ASP A 106 2.28 41.24 -2.01
CA ASP A 106 1.45 40.88 -3.17
C ASP A 106 2.03 41.54 -4.47
N VAL A 107 1.55 41.13 -5.67
CA VAL A 107 1.63 41.72 -7.05
C VAL A 107 2.91 42.33 -7.71
N ASP A 108 3.09 41.91 -8.98
CA ASP A 108 3.39 42.68 -10.23
C ASP A 108 4.77 43.07 -10.82
N ALA A 109 4.88 42.71 -12.13
CA ALA A 109 5.32 43.46 -13.32
C ALA A 109 6.77 43.99 -13.59
N HIS A 110 7.42 43.34 -14.56
CA HIS A 110 8.10 43.89 -15.76
C HIS A 110 9.09 45.09 -15.73
N SER A 111 10.39 44.72 -15.84
CA SER A 111 11.37 45.16 -16.88
C SER A 111 12.02 46.57 -16.94
N THR A 112 13.35 46.56 -17.18
CA THR A 112 14.24 47.65 -17.74
C THR A 112 14.40 48.94 -16.93
N HIS A 113 15.51 49.70 -16.92
CA HIS A 113 16.91 49.64 -17.43
C HIS A 113 17.79 50.39 -16.37
N GLY A 114 19.14 50.41 -16.34
CA GLY A 114 20.20 49.86 -17.20
C GLY A 114 21.36 50.86 -17.38
N ARG A 115 22.63 50.43 -17.25
CA ARG A 115 23.90 51.14 -17.62
C ARG A 115 25.09 50.19 -17.39
N SER A 116 26.25 50.26 -18.05
CA SER A 116 26.62 50.57 -19.46
C SER A 116 28.15 50.48 -19.61
N ASN A 117 28.70 49.78 -20.64
CA ASN A 117 29.82 50.28 -21.48
C ASN A 117 30.32 49.28 -22.56
N PHE A 118 31.10 49.86 -23.50
CA PHE A 118 31.66 49.36 -24.76
C PHE A 118 32.88 48.39 -24.59
N ARG A 119 33.47 47.73 -25.63
CA ARG A 119 33.02 47.17 -26.95
C ARG A 119 34.25 46.53 -27.68
N ASP A 120 33.99 45.59 -28.61
CA ASP A 120 34.83 45.11 -29.75
C ASP A 120 36.06 44.16 -29.59
N GLU A 121 36.08 43.17 -30.49
CA GLU A 121 37.13 42.35 -31.15
C GLU A 121 38.47 41.84 -30.53
N ARG A 122 38.71 40.53 -30.79
CA ARG A 122 39.97 39.84 -31.22
C ARG A 122 41.09 39.40 -30.25
N SER A 123 41.05 38.09 -29.96
CA SER A 123 42.09 37.07 -30.27
C SER A 123 43.36 36.89 -29.42
N SER A 124 43.45 35.73 -28.73
CA SER A 124 44.49 34.66 -28.86
C SER A 124 44.32 33.61 -27.73
N LYS A 125 44.50 32.29 -27.88
CA LYS A 125 45.44 31.40 -28.62
C LYS A 125 46.67 30.85 -27.84
N THR A 126 46.42 30.40 -26.61
CA THR A 126 47.16 29.34 -25.89
C THR A 126 46.14 28.65 -24.96
N TYR A 127 46.15 27.35 -24.66
CA TYR A 127 47.30 26.44 -24.52
C TYR A 127 47.08 24.98 -25.03
N GLU A 128 45.95 24.64 -25.68
CA GLU A 128 45.74 23.29 -26.23
C GLU A 128 46.44 23.06 -27.58
N ARG A 129 47.76 22.89 -27.56
CA ARG A 129 48.55 22.60 -28.78
C ARG A 129 49.70 21.60 -28.60
N LEU A 130 49.60 20.69 -27.63
CA LEU A 130 50.67 19.74 -27.32
C LEU A 130 50.15 18.35 -26.85
N GLN A 131 49.41 17.63 -27.70
CA GLN A 131 49.45 16.14 -27.83
C GLN A 131 48.42 15.58 -28.86
N LYS A 132 48.52 15.93 -30.15
CA LYS A 132 47.93 15.07 -31.22
C LYS A 132 48.57 15.28 -32.59
N LYS A 133 49.73 14.66 -32.84
CA LYS A 133 50.26 14.49 -34.21
C LYS A 133 51.29 13.36 -34.34
N LEU A 134 50.80 12.14 -34.51
CA LEU A 134 51.51 11.03 -35.14
C LEU A 134 50.47 10.18 -35.88
N LYS A 135 50.72 9.89 -37.16
CA LYS A 135 49.83 9.23 -38.13
C LYS A 135 48.50 9.97 -38.45
N ASP A 136 48.12 10.24 -39.69
CA ASP A 136 48.82 10.12 -40.98
C ASP A 136 48.39 11.28 -41.92
N ARG A 137 49.33 12.04 -42.52
CA ARG A 137 49.07 12.84 -43.74
C ARG A 137 50.31 13.41 -44.44
N GLN A 138 50.63 12.85 -45.61
CA GLN A 138 51.10 13.55 -46.83
C GLN A 138 50.49 12.78 -48.02
N GLY A 139 50.06 13.38 -49.14
CA GLY A 139 49.83 14.79 -49.46
C GLY A 139 49.35 14.91 -50.91
N THR A 140 48.33 15.73 -51.22
CA THR A 140 47.75 15.86 -52.58
C THR A 140 47.08 17.22 -52.85
N GLN A 141 47.49 17.85 -53.96
CA GLN A 141 46.81 18.79 -54.88
C GLN A 141 47.91 19.42 -55.77
N LYS A 142 47.75 19.70 -57.07
CA LYS A 142 46.57 20.19 -57.83
C LYS A 142 46.66 19.83 -59.33
N ASP A 143 45.64 20.19 -60.12
CA ASP A 143 45.38 19.72 -61.49
C ASP A 143 45.94 20.62 -62.62
N LYS A 144 46.36 20.04 -63.77
CA LYS A 144 45.75 20.23 -65.13
C LYS A 144 46.59 19.74 -66.34
N MET A 145 45.90 19.06 -67.26
CA MET A 145 45.99 18.99 -68.74
C MET A 145 47.27 19.29 -69.55
N ASN A 146 47.49 18.38 -70.51
CA ASN A 146 48.01 18.53 -71.89
C ASN A 146 49.54 18.69 -72.16
N SER A 147 49.95 18.01 -73.24
CA SER A 147 51.26 17.92 -73.91
C SER A 147 51.19 18.58 -75.32
N PRO A 148 52.26 18.68 -76.15
CA PRO A 148 53.68 18.23 -76.03
C PRO A 148 54.61 19.49 -76.06
N PRO A 149 55.85 19.59 -76.63
CA PRO A 149 56.74 18.63 -77.32
C PRO A 149 58.26 18.76 -76.98
N SER A 150 59.10 18.39 -77.97
CA SER A 150 60.54 18.64 -78.20
C SER A 150 61.63 17.92 -77.38
N SER A 151 62.71 17.61 -78.10
CA SER A 151 63.95 16.88 -77.75
C SER A 151 65.15 17.68 -78.34
N PRO A 152 66.44 17.25 -78.35
CA PRO A 152 67.04 15.97 -77.91
C PRO A 152 68.42 16.07 -77.18
N GLN A 153 69.05 14.90 -76.93
CA GLN A 153 70.49 14.69 -76.60
C GLN A 153 70.98 15.21 -75.21
N LYS A 154 72.06 14.68 -74.58
CA LYS A 154 73.06 13.65 -74.95
C LYS A 154 73.64 12.98 -73.68
N CYS A 155 74.17 11.75 -73.78
CA CYS A 155 75.01 11.10 -72.74
C CYS A 155 76.50 11.48 -72.94
N PRO A 156 77.42 11.25 -71.97
CA PRO A 156 77.94 9.88 -71.72
C PRO A 156 78.38 9.52 -70.27
N SER A 157 78.11 8.25 -69.90
CA SER A 157 79.04 7.21 -69.39
C SER A 157 79.92 7.39 -68.11
N PRO A 158 80.38 6.28 -67.46
CA PRO A 158 80.57 6.24 -66.00
C PRO A 158 82.00 5.86 -65.51
N ILE A 159 82.15 5.64 -64.20
CA ILE A 159 83.30 4.98 -63.55
C ILE A 159 82.82 3.86 -62.58
N ASN A 160 83.67 2.85 -62.44
CA ASN A 160 83.56 1.55 -61.73
C ASN A 160 83.49 1.68 -60.17
N GLU A 161 83.47 0.64 -59.32
CA GLU A 161 83.94 -0.75 -59.49
C GLU A 161 83.36 -1.77 -58.48
N HIS A 162 83.66 -3.06 -58.69
CA HIS A 162 83.38 -4.21 -57.82
C HIS A 162 84.71 -4.92 -57.47
N ASN A 163 84.78 -5.73 -56.42
CA ASN A 163 86.08 -6.17 -55.87
C ASN A 163 86.09 -7.66 -55.47
N GLY A 164 87.14 -8.43 -55.83
CA GLY A 164 87.35 -9.79 -55.30
C GLY A 164 88.24 -10.78 -56.10
N LEU A 165 89.56 -10.79 -55.84
CA LEU A 165 90.51 -11.94 -55.86
C LEU A 165 90.78 -12.73 -57.20
N VAL A 166 91.97 -13.32 -57.46
CA VAL A 166 93.37 -13.08 -56.99
C VAL A 166 94.42 -13.81 -57.88
N LYS A 167 95.66 -13.26 -57.98
CA LYS A 167 96.93 -13.84 -58.53
C LYS A 167 96.99 -14.24 -60.04
N GLY A 168 98.10 -14.02 -60.76
CA GLY A 168 99.33 -13.25 -60.44
C GLY A 168 100.51 -13.48 -61.42
N GLN A 169 101.54 -12.59 -61.35
CA GLN A 169 102.88 -12.64 -62.01
C GLN A 169 102.90 -12.47 -63.55
N ASN A 170 103.49 -11.40 -64.14
CA ASN A 170 104.92 -11.00 -64.30
C ASN A 170 105.55 -11.59 -65.59
N ALA A 171 106.34 -10.87 -66.41
CA ALA A 171 106.71 -9.44 -66.44
C ALA A 171 107.30 -9.05 -67.83
N SER A 172 107.42 -7.72 -68.11
CA SER A 172 108.28 -7.07 -69.14
C SER A 172 108.17 -7.48 -70.63
N GLY A 173 108.21 -6.57 -71.61
CA GLY A 173 108.24 -5.10 -71.57
C GLY A 173 108.61 -4.48 -72.94
N VAL A 174 108.40 -3.15 -73.07
CA VAL A 174 109.12 -2.18 -73.94
C VAL A 174 109.49 -2.62 -75.39
N ASN A 175 108.85 -2.03 -76.41
CA ASN A 175 109.33 -0.74 -76.97
C ASN A 175 108.34 -0.06 -77.97
N ILE A 176 108.71 1.15 -78.40
CA ILE A 176 107.96 2.09 -79.26
C ILE A 176 108.23 1.82 -80.76
N GLY A 177 107.24 2.06 -81.62
CA GLY A 177 107.35 1.83 -83.07
C GLY A 177 106.36 2.60 -83.95
N SER A 178 106.42 3.93 -83.94
CA SER A 178 105.49 4.80 -84.71
C SER A 178 105.78 4.78 -86.22
N ALA A 179 104.84 4.28 -87.04
CA ALA A 179 104.97 4.30 -88.50
C ALA A 179 104.40 5.59 -89.13
N LYS A 180 105.20 6.26 -89.99
CA LYS A 180 104.74 7.21 -91.00
C LYS A 180 105.21 6.75 -92.38
N ASN A 181 104.27 6.52 -93.29
CA ASN A 181 104.61 6.31 -94.70
C ASN A 181 105.17 7.60 -95.32
N LYS A 182 106.12 7.44 -96.25
CA LYS A 182 106.73 8.50 -97.06
C LYS A 182 106.67 8.11 -98.53
N SER A 183 106.64 9.11 -99.41
CA SER A 183 106.90 8.98 -100.85
C SER A 183 107.83 10.14 -101.29
N GLY A 184 108.66 9.92 -102.32
CA GLY A 184 109.66 10.90 -102.80
C GLY A 184 111.13 10.42 -102.69
N ARG A 185 112.05 10.95 -103.53
CA ARG A 185 113.35 10.31 -103.87
C ARG A 185 114.49 11.35 -104.11
N GLY A 186 115.74 11.09 -103.67
CA GLY A 186 116.96 11.95 -103.80
C GLY A 186 118.25 11.33 -103.19
N LYS A 187 119.45 11.96 -103.26
CA LYS A 187 120.82 11.48 -102.81
C LYS A 187 121.54 12.50 -101.88
N GLY A 188 122.70 12.26 -101.21
CA GLY A 188 123.44 11.00 -100.88
C GLY A 188 124.97 10.97 -101.17
N GLY A 189 125.85 10.95 -100.15
CA GLY A 189 127.34 10.72 -100.18
C GLY A 189 128.17 11.65 -99.23
N ALA A 190 129.48 11.50 -98.94
CA ALA A 190 130.45 10.37 -98.98
C ALA A 190 131.86 10.74 -98.37
N GLN A 191 132.67 9.77 -97.89
CA GLN A 191 134.16 9.76 -97.66
C GLN A 191 134.82 10.66 -96.56
N ILE A 192 136.08 10.47 -96.09
CA ILE A 192 136.84 9.26 -95.61
C ILE A 192 138.23 9.63 -94.92
N ASP A 193 138.64 8.90 -93.87
CA ASP A 193 139.97 8.48 -93.27
C ASP A 193 141.24 9.43 -93.27
N THR A 194 142.46 9.17 -92.71
CA THR A 194 143.18 8.01 -92.06
C THR A 194 144.41 8.49 -91.19
N GLU A 195 144.82 7.80 -90.10
CA GLU A 195 146.07 7.97 -89.25
C GLU A 195 146.10 6.86 -88.13
N ILE A 196 147.09 6.58 -87.22
CA ILE A 196 148.59 6.41 -87.12
C ILE A 196 148.93 5.98 -85.63
N GLU A 197 149.97 5.25 -85.16
CA GLU A 197 150.87 4.20 -85.72
C GLU A 197 151.65 3.34 -84.64
N GLU A 198 152.84 3.74 -84.15
CA GLU A 198 154.00 2.94 -83.61
C GLU A 198 153.86 1.92 -82.43
N LYS A 199 152.68 1.43 -82.01
CA LYS A 199 152.53 0.47 -80.87
C LYS A 199 152.47 -1.02 -81.28
N ASP A 200 153.13 -1.39 -82.37
CA ASP A 200 152.46 -2.23 -83.38
C ASP A 200 153.20 -3.53 -83.78
N GLU A 201 154.37 -3.86 -83.22
CA GLU A 201 155.10 -5.09 -83.61
C GLU A 201 154.87 -6.31 -82.68
N GLU A 202 155.05 -6.19 -81.36
CA GLU A 202 154.83 -7.32 -80.43
C GLU A 202 153.39 -7.85 -80.49
N THR A 203 152.41 -6.95 -80.65
CA THR A 203 150.99 -7.29 -80.76
C THR A 203 150.71 -8.20 -81.97
N LYS A 204 151.32 -7.90 -83.12
CA LYS A 204 151.16 -8.68 -84.37
C LYS A 204 151.74 -10.09 -84.27
N ALA A 205 152.82 -10.27 -83.52
CA ALA A 205 153.41 -11.60 -83.31
C ALA A 205 152.43 -12.54 -82.57
N PHE A 206 151.71 -12.03 -81.57
CA PHE A 206 150.70 -12.81 -80.84
C PHE A 206 149.40 -12.99 -81.64
N GLU A 207 148.95 -11.96 -82.37
CA GLU A 207 147.79 -12.06 -83.27
C GLU A 207 148.01 -13.11 -84.37
N ALA A 208 149.21 -13.19 -84.94
CA ALA A 208 149.58 -14.20 -85.94
C ALA A 208 149.53 -15.64 -85.39
N LEU A 209 149.92 -15.86 -84.12
CA LEU A 209 149.82 -17.17 -83.47
C LEU A 209 148.34 -17.59 -83.31
N LEU A 210 147.51 -16.70 -82.76
CA LEU A 210 146.08 -16.95 -82.52
C LEU A 210 145.29 -17.16 -83.81
N SER A 211 145.75 -16.57 -84.91
CA SER A 211 145.12 -16.69 -86.24
C SER A 211 145.29 -18.08 -86.88
N ASN A 212 146.20 -18.92 -86.38
CA ASN A 212 146.42 -20.29 -86.88
C ASN A 212 145.42 -21.32 -86.31
N ILE A 213 144.16 -20.93 -86.06
CA ILE A 213 143.10 -21.83 -85.60
C ILE A 213 142.38 -22.52 -86.76
N VAL A 214 142.19 -23.85 -86.65
CA VAL A 214 141.49 -24.67 -87.64
C VAL A 214 139.97 -24.50 -87.49
N LYS A 215 139.24 -24.55 -88.61
CA LYS A 215 137.77 -24.44 -88.63
C LYS A 215 137.07 -25.50 -87.76
N PRO A 216 135.87 -25.21 -87.21
CA PRO A 216 135.10 -26.20 -86.48
C PRO A 216 134.54 -27.28 -87.42
N VAL A 217 134.21 -28.44 -86.87
CA VAL A 217 133.55 -29.56 -87.55
C VAL A 217 132.13 -29.72 -87.01
N ALA A 218 131.14 -29.89 -87.88
CA ALA A 218 129.74 -30.09 -87.51
C ALA A 218 129.37 -31.59 -87.38
N SER A 219 128.58 -31.93 -86.37
CA SER A 219 128.11 -33.29 -86.07
C SER A 219 126.74 -33.26 -85.37
N ASP A 220 126.07 -34.42 -85.25
CA ASP A 220 124.70 -34.58 -84.70
C ASP A 220 123.72 -33.47 -85.15
N ILE A 221 123.55 -33.33 -86.46
CA ILE A 221 122.66 -32.33 -87.07
C ILE A 221 121.22 -32.85 -87.04
N GLN A 222 120.34 -32.18 -86.32
CA GLN A 222 118.92 -32.55 -86.22
C GLN A 222 118.03 -31.48 -86.86
N ALA A 223 116.71 -31.54 -86.66
CA ALA A 223 115.79 -30.54 -87.21
C ALA A 223 115.95 -29.14 -86.58
N ARG A 224 116.46 -29.04 -85.36
CA ARG A 224 116.63 -27.76 -84.63
C ARG A 224 117.96 -27.62 -83.84
N THR A 225 118.90 -28.55 -84.00
CA THR A 225 120.15 -28.60 -83.22
C THR A 225 121.36 -29.04 -84.06
N VAL A 226 122.58 -28.78 -83.57
CA VAL A 226 123.87 -29.29 -84.09
C VAL A 226 124.94 -29.28 -83.00
N VAL A 227 125.99 -30.08 -83.14
CA VAL A 227 127.21 -30.02 -82.33
C VAL A 227 128.41 -29.56 -83.17
N LEU A 228 129.22 -28.63 -82.65
CA LEU A 228 130.43 -28.09 -83.28
C LEU A 228 131.67 -28.40 -82.42
N THR A 229 132.80 -28.74 -83.03
CA THR A 229 134.06 -29.11 -82.33
C THR A 229 135.31 -28.60 -83.07
N TRP A 230 136.36 -28.15 -82.37
CA TRP A 230 137.59 -27.57 -82.94
C TRP A 230 138.86 -27.92 -82.14
N SER A 231 140.01 -27.29 -82.43
CA SER A 231 141.31 -27.53 -81.77
C SER A 231 142.12 -26.24 -81.54
N PRO A 232 143.06 -26.20 -80.57
CA PRO A 232 143.88 -25.00 -80.28
C PRO A 232 144.86 -24.59 -81.41
N PRO A 233 145.38 -23.34 -81.38
CA PRO A 233 146.44 -22.88 -82.29
C PRO A 233 147.79 -23.60 -82.06
N SER A 234 148.65 -23.65 -83.10
CA SER A 234 149.93 -24.38 -83.09
C SER A 234 151.16 -23.47 -83.21
N SER A 235 152.24 -23.78 -82.50
CA SER A 235 153.47 -22.97 -82.43
C SER A 235 154.69 -23.64 -83.10
N LEU A 236 155.22 -23.03 -84.17
CA LEU A 236 156.44 -23.47 -84.87
C LEU A 236 157.19 -22.29 -85.51
N ILE A 237 158.38 -21.93 -84.98
CA ILE A 237 159.30 -20.96 -85.61
C ILE A 237 160.76 -21.45 -85.46
N ASN A 238 161.47 -21.61 -86.58
CA ASN A 238 162.93 -21.73 -86.74
C ASN A 238 163.78 -22.52 -85.70
N GLY A 239 163.37 -23.74 -85.35
CA GLY A 239 164.32 -24.85 -85.26
C GLY A 239 165.30 -24.89 -84.07
N LYS A 240 165.10 -24.10 -83.03
CA LYS A 240 165.63 -24.35 -81.68
C LYS A 240 164.61 -23.93 -80.64
N THR A 241 164.31 -24.84 -79.71
CA THR A 241 163.42 -24.61 -78.58
C THR A 241 164.14 -23.83 -77.49
N ASP A 242 163.54 -22.72 -77.04
CA ASP A 242 163.82 -22.11 -75.74
C ASP A 242 162.50 -22.08 -74.97
N GLU A 243 162.48 -22.66 -73.76
CA GLU A 243 161.31 -23.42 -73.27
C GLU A 243 160.45 -22.63 -72.26
N THR A 244 160.26 -21.32 -72.48
CA THR A 244 159.84 -20.40 -71.40
C THR A 244 158.65 -19.45 -71.66
N THR A 245 158.08 -19.36 -72.86
CA THR A 245 156.87 -18.54 -73.12
C THR A 245 155.91 -19.12 -74.16
N VAL A 246 155.06 -20.08 -73.76
CA VAL A 246 153.87 -20.50 -74.51
C VAL A 246 152.68 -20.60 -73.53
N PRO A 247 151.50 -20.02 -73.82
CA PRO A 247 150.35 -20.09 -72.90
C PRO A 247 149.73 -21.50 -72.78
N GLU A 248 149.27 -21.85 -71.58
CA GLU A 248 148.60 -23.14 -71.30
C GLU A 248 147.09 -23.16 -71.62
N LEU A 249 146.43 -22.02 -71.78
CA LEU A 249 145.00 -21.91 -72.15
C LEU A 249 144.72 -20.78 -73.15
N TYR A 250 143.66 -20.97 -73.94
CA TYR A 250 143.09 -20.02 -74.91
C TYR A 250 141.57 -19.95 -74.74
N GLY A 251 140.98 -18.78 -74.97
CA GLY A 251 139.54 -18.63 -75.12
C GLY A 251 139.09 -18.77 -76.59
N TYR A 252 137.83 -19.15 -76.81
CA TYR A 252 137.25 -19.32 -78.14
C TYR A 252 135.89 -18.61 -78.28
N GLU A 253 135.61 -18.10 -79.48
CA GLU A 253 134.32 -17.53 -79.87
C GLU A 253 133.77 -18.24 -81.11
N ILE A 254 132.52 -18.69 -81.07
CA ILE A 254 131.83 -19.37 -82.17
C ILE A 254 130.82 -18.42 -82.81
N LEU A 255 131.01 -18.23 -84.12
CA LEU A 255 130.27 -17.29 -84.96
C LEU A 255 129.40 -18.08 -85.95
N VAL A 256 128.08 -17.84 -86.00
CA VAL A 256 127.14 -18.56 -86.89
C VAL A 256 126.31 -17.63 -87.77
N SER A 257 126.18 -17.99 -89.06
CA SER A 257 125.35 -17.34 -90.09
C SER A 257 124.31 -18.32 -90.62
N SER A 258 123.07 -17.87 -90.86
CA SER A 258 122.01 -18.63 -91.54
C SER A 258 121.63 -18.00 -92.89
N THR A 259 122.54 -17.21 -93.48
CA THR A 259 122.26 -16.39 -94.68
C THR A 259 123.44 -16.43 -95.67
N GLY A 260 124.07 -17.60 -95.85
CA GLY A 260 125.25 -17.78 -96.70
C GLY A 260 126.59 -17.62 -95.98
N LYS A 261 127.67 -18.12 -96.62
CA LYS A 261 129.05 -18.12 -96.09
C LYS A 261 129.62 -16.73 -95.84
N ASP A 262 129.16 -15.72 -96.57
CA ASP A 262 129.54 -14.30 -96.41
C ASP A 262 128.43 -13.49 -95.71
N GLY A 263 127.45 -14.19 -95.13
CA GLY A 263 126.34 -13.60 -94.39
C GLY A 263 126.77 -12.97 -93.06
N LYS A 264 125.84 -12.24 -92.41
CA LYS A 264 126.13 -11.63 -91.11
C LYS A 264 126.12 -12.70 -90.01
N TYR A 265 127.30 -13.22 -89.71
CA TYR A 265 127.55 -14.05 -88.54
C TYR A 265 127.16 -13.33 -87.24
N LYS A 266 126.73 -14.12 -86.26
CA LYS A 266 126.50 -13.71 -84.88
C LYS A 266 127.31 -14.59 -83.95
N SER A 267 127.87 -14.02 -82.89
CA SER A 267 128.36 -14.80 -81.76
C SER A 267 127.21 -15.61 -81.15
N VAL A 268 127.42 -16.90 -80.96
CA VAL A 268 126.45 -17.84 -80.35
C VAL A 268 127.02 -18.62 -79.18
N TYR A 269 128.34 -18.62 -79.00
CA TYR A 269 129.04 -19.18 -77.84
C TYR A 269 130.41 -18.51 -77.67
N THR A 270 130.82 -18.31 -76.42
CA THR A 270 132.16 -17.86 -76.03
C THR A 270 132.59 -18.64 -74.78
N GLY A 271 133.77 -19.28 -74.80
CA GLY A 271 134.24 -20.13 -73.72
C GLY A 271 135.59 -20.78 -74.01
N GLU A 272 136.13 -21.53 -73.05
CA GLU A 272 137.45 -22.19 -73.14
C GLU A 272 137.37 -23.64 -73.65
N GLU A 273 136.15 -24.21 -73.74
CA GLU A 273 135.94 -25.57 -74.25
C GLU A 273 136.16 -25.61 -75.77
N THR A 274 136.53 -26.78 -76.30
CA THR A 274 136.72 -26.99 -77.76
C THR A 274 135.51 -27.61 -78.46
N SER A 275 134.32 -27.61 -77.83
CA SER A 275 133.08 -28.11 -78.43
C SER A 275 131.82 -27.46 -77.84
N VAL A 276 130.75 -27.31 -78.64
CA VAL A 276 129.46 -26.75 -78.18
C VAL A 276 128.27 -27.35 -78.95
N THR A 277 127.13 -27.51 -78.28
CA THR A 277 125.83 -27.82 -78.91
C THR A 277 124.99 -26.55 -79.10
N LEU A 278 124.51 -26.31 -80.32
CA LEU A 278 123.59 -25.21 -80.65
C LEU A 278 122.15 -25.72 -80.75
N ASN A 279 121.20 -24.89 -80.36
CA ASN A 279 119.75 -25.19 -80.32
C ASN A 279 118.93 -24.10 -81.05
N ASP A 280 117.61 -24.29 -81.11
CA ASP A 280 116.64 -23.38 -81.73
C ASP A 280 116.93 -22.97 -83.19
N LEU A 281 117.61 -23.86 -83.91
CA LEU A 281 117.77 -23.74 -85.36
C LEU A 281 116.42 -23.97 -86.06
N LYS A 282 116.26 -23.38 -87.25
CA LYS A 282 115.09 -23.64 -88.09
C LYS A 282 115.25 -24.99 -88.80
N PRO A 283 114.18 -25.80 -88.95
CA PRO A 283 114.16 -26.96 -89.83
C PRO A 283 114.51 -26.61 -91.29
N ALA A 284 115.06 -27.58 -92.02
CA ALA A 284 115.38 -27.49 -93.46
C ALA A 284 116.10 -26.19 -93.88
N THR A 285 117.08 -25.75 -93.09
CA THR A 285 117.77 -24.46 -93.26
C THR A 285 119.29 -24.64 -93.23
N ASP A 286 119.98 -23.96 -94.15
CA ASP A 286 121.45 -23.94 -94.22
C ASP A 286 122.05 -22.98 -93.19
N TYR A 287 123.11 -23.44 -92.52
CA TYR A 287 123.88 -22.69 -91.53
C TYR A 287 125.39 -22.81 -91.81
N HIS A 288 126.14 -21.79 -91.39
CA HIS A 288 127.59 -21.74 -91.49
C HIS A 288 128.21 -21.32 -90.15
N ALA A 289 129.28 -21.98 -89.73
CA ALA A 289 129.95 -21.75 -88.44
C ALA A 289 131.45 -21.50 -88.59
N LYS A 290 132.00 -20.56 -87.80
CA LYS A 290 133.43 -20.24 -87.67
C LYS A 290 133.84 -20.24 -86.20
N VAL A 291 135.12 -20.46 -85.91
CA VAL A 291 135.73 -20.28 -84.58
C VAL A 291 136.81 -19.20 -84.63
N GLN A 292 137.00 -18.47 -83.54
CA GLN A 292 138.05 -17.47 -83.35
C GLN A 292 138.75 -17.70 -82.00
N ALA A 293 140.09 -17.61 -81.95
CA ALA A 293 140.86 -17.76 -80.70
C ALA A 293 141.20 -16.40 -80.07
N GLU A 294 141.24 -16.36 -78.74
CA GLU A 294 141.55 -15.18 -77.91
C GLU A 294 142.57 -15.54 -76.81
N TYR A 295 143.53 -14.64 -76.56
CA TYR A 295 144.43 -14.71 -75.40
C TYR A 295 144.80 -13.29 -74.94
N ASN A 296 144.70 -13.03 -73.63
CA ASN A 296 144.95 -11.70 -73.01
C ASN A 296 144.30 -10.52 -73.78
N SER A 297 143.07 -10.70 -74.24
CA SER A 297 142.28 -9.75 -75.05
C SER A 297 142.86 -9.37 -76.43
N ILE A 298 143.86 -10.12 -76.92
CA ILE A 298 144.22 -10.18 -78.34
C ILE A 298 143.40 -11.30 -78.97
N LYS A 299 142.78 -11.05 -80.14
CA LYS A 299 142.04 -12.05 -80.91
C LYS A 299 142.75 -12.33 -82.23
N GLY A 300 142.90 -13.60 -82.60
CA GLY A 300 143.32 -13.99 -83.95
C GLY A 300 142.20 -13.81 -84.97
N THR A 301 142.48 -14.01 -86.26
CA THR A 301 141.44 -14.00 -87.30
C THR A 301 140.49 -15.20 -87.17
N PRO A 302 139.16 -15.04 -87.36
CA PRO A 302 138.24 -16.17 -87.39
C PRO A 302 138.54 -17.15 -88.53
N SER A 303 138.32 -18.45 -88.26
CA SER A 303 138.54 -19.56 -89.17
C SER A 303 137.76 -19.47 -90.49
N GLU A 304 138.05 -20.39 -91.41
CA GLU A 304 137.12 -20.75 -92.48
C GLU A 304 135.77 -21.22 -91.92
N ALA A 305 134.73 -21.12 -92.75
CA ALA A 305 133.36 -21.48 -92.38
C ALA A 305 132.99 -22.91 -92.79
N GLU A 306 132.59 -23.70 -91.80
CA GLU A 306 131.96 -25.00 -91.98
C GLU A 306 130.47 -24.84 -92.26
N THR A 307 129.89 -25.69 -93.13
CA THR A 307 128.48 -25.62 -93.54
C THR A 307 127.72 -26.86 -93.10
N PHE A 308 126.50 -26.70 -92.61
CA PHE A 308 125.58 -27.80 -92.31
C PHE A 308 124.12 -27.39 -92.56
N THR A 309 123.24 -28.36 -92.77
CA THR A 309 121.81 -28.14 -93.09
C THR A 309 120.94 -28.96 -92.12
N THR A 310 120.00 -28.32 -91.45
CA THR A 310 119.07 -28.96 -90.52
C THR A 310 118.02 -29.83 -91.22
N LEU A 311 117.48 -30.81 -90.50
CA LEU A 311 116.45 -31.74 -91.02
C LEU A 311 115.04 -31.12 -91.04
N SER A 312 114.10 -31.74 -91.76
CA SER A 312 112.66 -31.40 -91.74
C SER A 312 111.93 -32.04 -90.57
N CYS A 313 110.71 -31.58 -90.22
CA CYS A 313 109.87 -32.19 -89.19
C CYS A 313 108.36 -32.08 -89.47
N GLU A 314 107.52 -32.45 -88.49
CA GLU A 314 106.06 -32.24 -88.52
C GLU A 314 105.67 -30.75 -88.68
N PRO A 315 104.45 -30.44 -89.16
CA PRO A 315 103.96 -29.06 -89.29
C PRO A 315 103.81 -28.36 -87.95
N ASP A 316 103.66 -27.03 -87.95
CA ASP A 316 103.23 -26.33 -86.74
C ASP A 316 101.74 -26.60 -86.43
N THR A 317 101.33 -26.44 -85.17
CA THR A 317 99.92 -26.45 -84.75
C THR A 317 99.13 -25.36 -85.50
N PRO A 318 98.00 -25.67 -86.16
CA PRO A 318 97.22 -24.67 -86.89
C PRO A 318 96.43 -23.76 -85.96
N ASN A 319 96.10 -22.57 -86.45
CA ASN A 319 95.19 -21.66 -85.74
C ASN A 319 93.75 -22.21 -85.74
N PRO A 320 92.93 -21.95 -84.70
CA PRO A 320 91.56 -22.44 -84.63
C PRO A 320 90.68 -22.06 -85.83
N PRO A 321 89.75 -22.94 -86.25
CA PRO A 321 88.90 -22.72 -87.42
C PRO A 321 87.89 -21.61 -87.14
N ARG A 322 87.72 -20.68 -88.08
CA ARG A 322 86.82 -19.51 -87.94
C ARG A 322 85.50 -19.74 -88.65
N ILE A 323 84.40 -19.27 -88.05
CA ILE A 323 83.09 -19.26 -88.71
C ILE A 323 83.07 -18.26 -89.88
N ALA A 324 82.65 -18.73 -91.05
CA ALA A 324 82.49 -17.95 -92.29
C ALA A 324 81.01 -17.74 -92.66
N ASN A 325 80.12 -18.67 -92.30
CA ASN A 325 78.67 -18.54 -92.47
C ASN A 325 77.91 -19.43 -91.46
N ARG A 326 76.72 -19.00 -91.02
CA ARG A 326 75.83 -19.74 -90.12
C ARG A 326 74.38 -19.71 -90.64
N THR A 327 73.67 -20.82 -90.53
CA THR A 327 72.22 -20.92 -90.73
C THR A 327 71.58 -21.65 -89.56
N LYS A 328 70.24 -21.79 -89.56
CA LYS A 328 69.50 -22.62 -88.59
C LYS A 328 69.80 -24.14 -88.68
N ASN A 329 70.64 -24.58 -89.61
CA ASN A 329 70.90 -26.00 -89.88
C ASN A 329 72.28 -26.33 -90.48
N SER A 330 73.19 -25.35 -90.55
CA SER A 330 74.56 -25.53 -91.06
C SER A 330 75.52 -24.47 -90.53
N LEU A 331 76.79 -24.86 -90.41
CA LEU A 331 77.91 -23.97 -90.08
C LEU A 331 79.00 -24.16 -91.15
N THR A 332 79.60 -23.07 -91.60
CA THR A 332 80.72 -23.09 -92.55
C THR A 332 81.97 -22.55 -91.85
N LEU A 333 83.02 -23.37 -91.76
CA LEU A 333 84.27 -23.07 -91.08
C LEU A 333 85.42 -22.89 -92.09
N GLN A 334 86.38 -22.04 -91.76
CA GLN A 334 87.53 -21.69 -92.61
C GLN A 334 88.80 -21.47 -91.78
N TRP A 335 89.96 -21.87 -92.29
CA TRP A 335 91.25 -21.79 -91.59
C TRP A 335 92.41 -21.37 -92.50
N LYS A 336 93.61 -21.26 -91.92
CA LYS A 336 94.88 -21.00 -92.63
C LYS A 336 95.81 -22.20 -92.47
N ALA A 337 96.76 -22.35 -93.39
CA ALA A 337 97.83 -23.33 -93.24
C ALA A 337 98.86 -22.86 -92.20
N PRO A 338 99.36 -23.75 -91.31
CA PRO A 338 100.56 -23.51 -90.51
C PRO A 338 101.85 -23.61 -91.37
N SER A 339 103.01 -23.47 -90.73
CA SER A 339 104.30 -23.85 -91.34
C SER A 339 104.31 -25.34 -91.68
N ASP A 340 104.94 -25.70 -92.79
CA ASP A 340 105.10 -27.09 -93.24
C ASP A 340 106.47 -27.70 -92.83
N ASN A 341 107.36 -26.88 -92.24
CA ASN A 341 108.63 -27.27 -91.64
C ASN A 341 109.51 -28.19 -92.53
N GLY A 342 109.45 -27.97 -93.85
CA GLY A 342 110.27 -28.68 -94.83
C GLY A 342 109.64 -29.95 -95.44
N SER A 343 108.38 -30.27 -95.13
CA SER A 343 107.59 -31.28 -95.83
C SER A 343 106.15 -30.81 -96.01
N LYS A 344 105.64 -30.87 -97.24
CA LYS A 344 104.37 -30.25 -97.63
C LYS A 344 103.19 -30.87 -96.88
N ILE A 345 102.33 -30.01 -96.34
CA ILE A 345 101.08 -30.44 -95.69
C ILE A 345 100.19 -31.21 -96.69
N GLN A 346 99.91 -32.46 -96.35
CA GLN A 346 99.09 -33.41 -97.11
C GLN A 346 97.59 -33.32 -96.77
N SER A 347 97.24 -32.98 -95.53
CA SER A 347 95.84 -32.84 -95.10
C SER A 347 95.66 -31.95 -93.87
N PHE A 348 94.49 -31.31 -93.79
CA PHE A 348 93.92 -30.78 -92.55
C PHE A 348 92.92 -31.80 -91.99
N ILE A 349 92.89 -31.93 -90.66
CA ILE A 349 91.98 -32.80 -89.89
C ILE A 349 91.13 -31.89 -89.03
N LEU A 350 89.81 -31.88 -89.23
CA LEU A 350 88.86 -31.11 -88.43
C LEU A 350 87.95 -32.06 -87.65
N GLU A 351 87.85 -31.83 -86.35
CA GLU A 351 87.00 -32.59 -85.44
C GLU A 351 85.93 -31.71 -84.78
N TRP A 352 84.84 -32.33 -84.34
CA TRP A 352 83.71 -31.69 -83.66
C TRP A 352 83.06 -32.59 -82.60
N ASP A 353 82.24 -32.02 -81.71
CA ASP A 353 81.59 -32.73 -80.60
C ASP A 353 80.16 -33.24 -80.89
N GLU A 354 79.76 -33.24 -82.16
CA GLU A 354 78.38 -33.51 -82.61
C GLU A 354 77.29 -32.61 -81.98
N GLY A 355 77.67 -31.55 -81.25
CA GLY A 355 76.77 -30.76 -80.41
C GLY A 355 76.30 -31.45 -79.13
N LYS A 356 77.01 -32.50 -78.67
CA LYS A 356 76.70 -33.22 -77.42
C LYS A 356 77.20 -32.49 -76.18
N GLY A 357 78.20 -31.61 -76.29
CA GLY A 357 78.79 -30.90 -75.16
C GLY A 357 79.56 -31.77 -74.17
N ASN A 358 79.73 -33.07 -74.42
CA ASN A 358 80.35 -34.04 -73.51
C ASN A 358 81.89 -34.07 -73.58
N GLY A 359 82.50 -33.36 -74.53
CA GLY A 359 83.95 -33.31 -74.72
C GLY A 359 84.54 -34.45 -75.56
N GLU A 360 83.72 -35.38 -76.06
CA GLU A 360 84.15 -36.34 -77.07
C GLU A 360 84.22 -35.64 -78.44
N PHE A 361 85.35 -35.77 -79.14
CA PHE A 361 85.53 -35.22 -80.48
C PHE A 361 85.58 -36.36 -81.52
N CYS A 362 84.94 -36.16 -82.67
CA CYS A 362 85.03 -37.04 -83.82
C CYS A 362 85.41 -36.25 -85.09
N GLN A 363 86.11 -36.88 -86.02
CA GLN A 363 86.53 -36.23 -87.27
C GLN A 363 85.34 -36.00 -88.22
N CYS A 364 85.05 -34.73 -88.53
CA CYS A 364 84.04 -34.35 -89.52
C CYS A 364 84.63 -33.98 -90.90
N TYR A 365 85.92 -33.67 -90.99
CA TYR A 365 86.60 -33.44 -92.27
C TYR A 365 88.08 -33.89 -92.24
N THR A 366 88.55 -34.44 -93.37
CA THR A 366 89.97 -34.65 -93.66
C THR A 366 90.26 -34.23 -95.11
N GLY A 367 91.35 -33.50 -95.36
CA GLY A 367 91.82 -33.18 -96.71
C GLY A 367 92.44 -31.79 -96.88
N LEU A 368 92.78 -31.41 -98.12
CA LEU A 368 93.56 -30.20 -98.44
C LEU A 368 92.76 -28.88 -98.48
N GLN A 369 91.42 -28.92 -98.38
CA GLN A 369 90.63 -27.69 -98.41
C GLN A 369 90.80 -26.90 -97.11
N LYS A 370 90.84 -25.57 -97.24
CA LYS A 370 91.00 -24.65 -96.10
C LYS A 370 89.65 -24.18 -95.54
N GLN A 371 88.58 -24.90 -95.87
CA GLN A 371 87.21 -24.65 -95.43
C GLN A 371 86.38 -25.94 -95.47
N PHE A 372 85.36 -26.02 -94.61
CA PHE A 372 84.39 -27.12 -94.57
C PHE A 372 82.99 -26.60 -94.18
N LYS A 373 81.93 -27.18 -94.74
CA LYS A 373 80.54 -26.87 -94.37
C LYS A 373 79.86 -28.10 -93.79
N ILE A 374 79.54 -28.02 -92.50
CA ILE A 374 78.77 -29.04 -91.80
C ILE A 374 77.26 -28.71 -91.86
N THR A 375 76.42 -29.73 -91.97
CA THR A 375 74.97 -29.59 -92.26
C THR A 375 74.14 -30.60 -91.47
N LYS A 376 72.80 -30.51 -91.56
CA LYS A 376 71.83 -31.30 -90.78
C LYS A 376 71.88 -31.02 -89.26
N LEU A 377 72.35 -29.84 -88.88
CA LEU A 377 72.33 -29.38 -87.49
C LEU A 377 70.92 -28.93 -87.08
N SER A 378 70.62 -28.93 -85.78
CA SER A 378 69.40 -28.31 -85.24
C SER A 378 69.55 -26.78 -85.12
N PRO A 379 68.44 -26.01 -85.05
CA PRO A 379 68.47 -24.58 -84.72
C PRO A 379 68.95 -24.34 -83.28
N ALA A 380 69.61 -23.19 -83.02
CA ALA A 380 70.23 -22.82 -81.74
C ALA A 380 71.16 -23.88 -81.10
N MET A 381 71.67 -24.83 -81.89
CA MET A 381 72.56 -25.90 -81.43
C MET A 381 74.00 -25.40 -81.42
N GLY A 382 74.66 -25.51 -80.26
CA GLY A 382 76.09 -25.24 -80.12
C GLY A 382 76.92 -26.47 -80.46
N CYS A 383 78.02 -26.30 -81.19
CA CYS A 383 79.00 -27.36 -81.45
C CYS A 383 80.42 -26.83 -81.25
N LYS A 384 81.29 -27.63 -80.63
CA LYS A 384 82.73 -27.38 -80.51
C LYS A 384 83.49 -27.89 -81.74
N PHE A 385 84.60 -27.26 -82.08
CA PHE A 385 85.49 -27.67 -83.17
C PHE A 385 86.99 -27.51 -82.82
N ARG A 386 87.84 -28.38 -83.37
CA ARG A 386 89.32 -28.29 -83.29
C ARG A 386 89.98 -28.80 -84.57
N LEU A 387 91.20 -28.34 -84.88
CA LEU A 387 91.87 -28.53 -86.17
C LEU A 387 93.34 -28.97 -86.02
N SER A 388 93.81 -29.92 -86.85
CA SER A 388 95.22 -30.35 -86.96
C SER A 388 95.68 -30.30 -88.45
N ALA A 389 96.99 -30.28 -88.71
CA ALA A 389 97.57 -30.33 -90.05
C ALA A 389 98.68 -31.40 -90.15
N LYS A 390 98.69 -32.21 -91.20
CA LYS A 390 99.60 -33.35 -91.37
C LYS A 390 100.51 -33.22 -92.58
N ASN A 391 101.79 -33.58 -92.46
CA ASN A 391 102.72 -33.77 -93.58
C ASN A 391 103.28 -35.22 -93.61
N ASP A 392 104.40 -35.46 -94.32
CA ASP A 392 105.02 -36.80 -94.42
C ASP A 392 105.51 -37.35 -93.06
N TYR A 393 105.89 -36.47 -92.12
CA TYR A 393 106.44 -36.86 -90.82
C TYR A 393 105.35 -37.17 -89.79
N GLY A 394 104.21 -36.47 -89.83
CA GLY A 394 103.09 -36.72 -88.93
C GLY A 394 102.07 -35.58 -88.83
N PRO A 395 101.01 -35.75 -88.02
CA PRO A 395 100.01 -34.74 -87.73
C PRO A 395 100.47 -33.81 -86.59
N SER A 396 100.44 -32.50 -86.81
CA SER A 396 100.68 -31.52 -85.76
C SER A 396 99.57 -31.54 -84.70
N GLY A 397 99.85 -30.95 -83.54
CA GLY A 397 98.88 -30.83 -82.45
C GLY A 397 97.56 -30.18 -82.89
N PHE A 398 96.48 -30.47 -82.17
CA PHE A 398 95.21 -29.80 -82.40
C PHE A 398 95.24 -28.34 -81.91
N SER A 399 94.51 -27.48 -82.63
CA SER A 399 94.19 -26.11 -82.22
C SER A 399 93.38 -26.09 -80.93
N GLU A 400 93.31 -24.92 -80.29
CA GLU A 400 92.31 -24.64 -79.25
C GLU A 400 90.87 -24.95 -79.75
N GLU A 401 90.00 -25.32 -78.82
CA GLU A 401 88.59 -25.60 -79.08
C GLU A 401 87.79 -24.30 -79.29
N VAL A 402 86.93 -24.27 -80.31
CA VAL A 402 86.03 -23.14 -80.58
C VAL A 402 84.57 -23.59 -80.64
N LEU A 403 83.70 -22.89 -79.91
CA LEU A 403 82.26 -23.16 -79.84
C LEU A 403 81.49 -22.22 -80.78
N TYR A 404 80.66 -22.78 -81.65
CA TYR A 404 79.78 -22.02 -82.56
C TYR A 404 78.33 -22.54 -82.52
N TYR A 405 77.38 -21.61 -82.61
CA TYR A 405 75.94 -21.89 -82.60
C TYR A 405 75.30 -21.66 -83.97
N THR A 406 74.34 -22.52 -84.33
CA THR A 406 73.40 -22.26 -85.43
C THR A 406 72.42 -21.14 -85.09
N SER A 407 71.78 -20.56 -86.12
CA SER A 407 70.76 -19.51 -85.92
C SER A 407 69.50 -20.04 -85.20
N GLY A 408 68.77 -19.15 -84.53
CA GLY A 408 67.59 -19.47 -83.74
C GLY A 408 66.29 -19.66 -84.56
N CYS A 409 65.16 -19.56 -83.86
CA CYS A 409 63.81 -19.57 -84.43
C CYS A 409 62.83 -18.76 -83.56
N ALA A 410 61.72 -18.30 -84.14
CA ALA A 410 60.65 -17.62 -83.42
C ALA A 410 59.94 -18.59 -82.43
N PRO A 411 59.27 -18.09 -81.38
CA PRO A 411 58.67 -18.94 -80.35
C PRO A 411 57.51 -19.79 -80.90
N SER A 412 57.31 -20.96 -80.30
CA SER A 412 56.12 -21.78 -80.54
C SER A 412 54.85 -21.10 -80.00
N MET A 413 53.68 -21.59 -80.40
CA MET A 413 52.39 -21.05 -79.94
C MET A 413 52.26 -21.20 -78.41
N PRO A 414 52.03 -20.12 -77.64
CA PRO A 414 51.87 -20.20 -76.20
C PRO A 414 50.54 -20.88 -75.83
N ALA A 415 50.49 -21.48 -74.64
CA ALA A 415 49.24 -21.95 -74.04
C ALA A 415 48.29 -20.78 -73.74
N SER A 416 46.98 -21.00 -73.83
CA SER A 416 45.97 -19.99 -73.53
C SER A 416 46.09 -19.47 -72.08
N PRO A 417 45.81 -18.18 -71.84
CA PRO A 417 45.90 -17.62 -70.50
C PRO A 417 44.82 -18.21 -69.58
N ILE A 418 45.20 -18.60 -68.36
CA ILE A 418 44.28 -19.06 -67.32
C ILE A 418 43.85 -17.92 -66.40
N LEU A 419 42.60 -17.94 -65.94
CA LEU A 419 42.07 -16.99 -64.96
C LEU A 419 42.49 -17.40 -63.54
N ILE A 420 43.35 -16.60 -62.91
CA ILE A 420 43.78 -16.81 -61.52
C ILE A 420 42.77 -16.19 -60.55
N LYS A 421 42.25 -15.00 -60.88
CA LYS A 421 41.22 -14.33 -60.06
C LYS A 421 40.45 -13.28 -60.85
N ALA A 422 39.13 -13.28 -60.69
CA ALA A 422 38.27 -12.20 -61.13
C ALA A 422 37.98 -11.19 -60.00
N GLY A 423 37.70 -9.95 -60.39
CA GLY A 423 37.10 -8.92 -59.55
C GLY A 423 36.06 -8.13 -60.33
N VAL A 424 35.47 -7.12 -59.69
CA VAL A 424 34.38 -6.31 -60.28
C VAL A 424 34.83 -5.54 -61.53
N THR A 425 36.04 -4.98 -61.53
CA THR A 425 36.56 -4.13 -62.62
C THR A 425 37.90 -4.63 -63.16
N TRP A 426 38.26 -5.89 -62.91
CA TRP A 426 39.54 -6.45 -63.29
C TRP A 426 39.52 -7.98 -63.40
N LEU A 427 40.45 -8.51 -64.19
CA LEU A 427 40.73 -9.94 -64.36
C LEU A 427 42.24 -10.15 -64.25
N SER A 428 42.68 -11.10 -63.43
CA SER A 428 44.09 -11.46 -63.29
C SER A 428 44.36 -12.79 -63.98
N LEU A 429 45.17 -12.75 -65.02
CA LEU A 429 45.47 -13.86 -65.92
C LEU A 429 46.93 -14.29 -65.78
N GLN A 430 47.20 -15.57 -66.05
CA GLN A 430 48.55 -16.15 -66.07
C GLN A 430 48.70 -17.03 -67.32
N TRP A 431 49.92 -17.13 -67.85
CA TRP A 431 50.29 -18.01 -68.97
C TRP A 431 51.64 -18.68 -68.68
N SER A 432 52.08 -19.57 -69.56
CA SER A 432 53.34 -20.32 -69.43
C SER A 432 54.27 -20.07 -70.63
N LYS A 433 55.58 -20.26 -70.43
CA LYS A 433 56.56 -20.18 -71.53
C LYS A 433 56.23 -21.21 -72.63
N PRO A 434 56.40 -20.89 -73.93
CA PRO A 434 56.22 -21.86 -75.01
C PRO A 434 57.28 -22.96 -74.96
N SER A 435 56.96 -24.17 -75.42
CA SER A 435 57.90 -25.28 -75.45
C SER A 435 58.94 -25.10 -76.56
N GLY A 436 60.23 -25.28 -76.22
CA GLY A 436 61.35 -25.28 -77.16
C GLY A 436 62.05 -23.93 -77.39
N THR A 437 61.78 -22.89 -76.60
CA THR A 437 62.56 -21.64 -76.64
C THR A 437 63.94 -21.84 -75.99
N PRO A 438 65.06 -21.59 -76.68
CA PRO A 438 66.42 -21.75 -76.13
C PRO A 438 66.81 -20.54 -75.26
N SER A 439 67.26 -20.82 -74.02
CA SER A 439 67.63 -19.84 -72.97
C SER A 439 66.50 -18.92 -72.48
N ASP A 440 66.62 -18.43 -71.24
CA ASP A 440 65.54 -17.70 -70.55
C ASP A 440 65.44 -16.21 -70.92
N GLU A 441 66.39 -15.65 -71.68
CA GLU A 441 66.54 -14.22 -71.94
C GLU A 441 65.79 -13.78 -73.22
N GLY A 442 65.09 -12.64 -73.15
CA GLY A 442 64.56 -11.94 -74.34
C GLY A 442 63.32 -12.52 -75.01
N THR A 443 62.48 -13.27 -74.29
CA THR A 443 61.13 -13.66 -74.76
C THR A 443 60.05 -12.87 -74.03
N SER A 444 59.34 -11.98 -74.74
CA SER A 444 58.19 -11.21 -74.21
C SER A 444 56.84 -11.77 -74.66
N TYR A 445 55.77 -11.27 -74.03
CA TYR A 445 54.39 -11.71 -74.21
C TYR A 445 53.47 -10.52 -74.44
N ILE A 446 52.68 -10.58 -75.51
CA ILE A 446 51.59 -9.64 -75.77
C ILE A 446 50.28 -10.32 -75.39
N LEU A 447 49.59 -9.79 -74.37
CA LEU A 447 48.22 -10.17 -74.04
C LEU A 447 47.26 -9.28 -74.83
N GLU A 448 46.48 -9.86 -75.74
CA GLU A 448 45.41 -9.16 -76.42
C GLU A 448 44.05 -9.48 -75.81
N MET A 449 43.18 -8.46 -75.71
CA MET A 449 41.82 -8.54 -75.20
C MET A 449 40.83 -7.99 -76.23
N GLU A 450 39.78 -8.73 -76.52
CA GLU A 450 38.58 -8.22 -77.19
C GLU A 450 37.49 -7.89 -76.16
N GLU A 451 36.86 -6.72 -76.31
CA GLU A 451 35.57 -6.40 -75.68
C GLU A 451 34.49 -6.46 -76.77
N GLU A 452 33.64 -7.48 -76.73
CA GLU A 452 32.65 -7.79 -77.76
C GLU A 452 31.68 -6.61 -78.00
N ALA A 453 31.23 -5.96 -76.94
CA ALA A 453 30.39 -4.76 -76.98
C ALA A 453 31.09 -3.49 -77.54
N SER A 454 32.38 -3.57 -77.89
CA SER A 454 33.13 -2.45 -78.47
C SER A 454 33.28 -2.52 -79.99
N GLY A 455 33.11 -3.71 -80.59
CA GLY A 455 33.24 -3.93 -82.04
C GLY A 455 34.64 -3.71 -82.64
N TYR A 456 35.65 -3.34 -81.86
CA TYR A 456 36.99 -3.01 -82.36
C TYR A 456 38.00 -4.18 -82.37
N GLY A 457 37.53 -5.42 -82.19
CA GLY A 457 38.38 -6.60 -82.15
C GLY A 457 39.33 -6.68 -80.95
N PHE A 458 40.33 -7.56 -81.08
CA PHE A 458 41.42 -7.72 -80.11
C PHE A 458 42.36 -6.50 -80.08
N LYS A 459 42.71 -6.05 -78.87
CA LYS A 459 43.67 -4.95 -78.63
C LYS A 459 44.67 -5.35 -77.54
N PRO A 460 45.96 -4.98 -77.64
CA PRO A 460 46.95 -5.26 -76.61
C PRO A 460 46.58 -4.60 -75.27
N LYS A 461 46.82 -5.32 -74.18
CA LYS A 461 46.64 -4.90 -72.78
C LYS A 461 47.88 -5.06 -71.92
N TYR A 462 48.80 -5.93 -72.33
CA TYR A 462 50.13 -6.11 -71.77
C TYR A 462 51.11 -6.40 -72.91
N ASP A 463 52.34 -5.93 -72.77
CA ASP A 463 53.49 -6.22 -73.62
C ASP A 463 54.73 -6.15 -72.71
N GLY A 464 55.41 -7.29 -72.49
CA GLY A 464 56.49 -7.42 -71.52
C GLY A 464 56.83 -8.88 -71.17
N GLU A 465 57.75 -9.10 -70.24
CA GLU A 465 58.33 -10.43 -69.96
C GLU A 465 57.62 -11.23 -68.85
N ASP A 466 56.67 -10.61 -68.12
CA ASP A 466 55.92 -11.27 -67.06
C ASP A 466 55.03 -12.40 -67.62
N LEU A 467 54.89 -13.47 -66.82
CA LEU A 467 53.98 -14.58 -67.11
C LEU A 467 52.57 -14.39 -66.55
N ALA A 468 52.27 -13.24 -65.93
CA ALA A 468 50.96 -12.93 -65.38
C ALA A 468 50.67 -11.43 -65.42
N TYR A 469 49.41 -11.06 -65.66
CA TYR A 469 48.98 -9.66 -65.69
C TYR A 469 47.54 -9.47 -65.18
N THR A 470 47.32 -8.37 -64.45
CA THR A 470 45.98 -7.96 -64.00
C THR A 470 45.44 -6.84 -64.88
N VAL A 471 44.56 -7.18 -65.82
CA VAL A 471 43.84 -6.22 -66.65
C VAL A 471 42.82 -5.48 -65.78
N LYS A 472 42.90 -4.14 -65.72
CA LYS A 472 42.06 -3.28 -64.88
C LYS A 472 41.17 -2.37 -65.73
N ASN A 473 40.24 -1.67 -65.08
CA ASN A 473 39.26 -0.76 -65.69
C ASN A 473 38.30 -1.46 -66.67
N LEU A 474 37.98 -2.73 -66.37
CA LEU A 474 36.94 -3.50 -67.05
C LEU A 474 35.56 -3.15 -66.49
N ARG A 475 34.51 -3.39 -67.28
CA ARG A 475 33.12 -3.31 -66.81
C ARG A 475 32.79 -4.54 -65.96
N ARG A 476 31.91 -4.40 -64.97
CA ARG A 476 31.41 -5.49 -64.10
C ARG A 476 30.46 -6.43 -64.83
N SER A 477 30.37 -7.69 -64.37
CA SER A 477 29.50 -8.73 -64.96
C SER A 477 29.57 -8.80 -66.51
N THR A 478 30.76 -8.55 -67.07
CA THR A 478 30.98 -8.40 -68.52
C THR A 478 31.99 -9.43 -68.99
N LYS A 479 31.68 -10.12 -70.10
CA LYS A 479 32.54 -11.12 -70.74
C LYS A 479 33.61 -10.43 -71.60
N TYR A 480 34.84 -10.88 -71.46
CA TYR A 480 36.02 -10.44 -72.22
C TYR A 480 36.74 -11.65 -72.80
N LYS A 481 37.20 -11.55 -74.06
CA LYS A 481 37.96 -12.62 -74.71
C LYS A 481 39.45 -12.28 -74.72
N PHE A 482 40.30 -13.28 -74.49
CA PHE A 482 41.75 -13.12 -74.35
C PHE A 482 42.52 -14.15 -75.17
N LYS A 483 43.72 -13.75 -75.60
CA LYS A 483 44.75 -14.63 -76.20
C LYS A 483 46.14 -14.03 -75.92
N VAL A 484 47.17 -14.87 -75.93
CA VAL A 484 48.57 -14.44 -75.73
C VAL A 484 49.39 -14.72 -76.99
N ILE A 485 50.37 -13.86 -77.29
CA ILE A 485 51.36 -14.03 -78.36
C ILE A 485 52.74 -13.93 -77.71
N ALA A 486 53.65 -14.87 -78.00
CA ALA A 486 55.04 -14.80 -77.57
C ALA A 486 55.93 -14.16 -78.64
N TYR A 487 57.01 -13.49 -78.25
CA TYR A 487 57.90 -12.76 -79.15
C TYR A 487 59.37 -12.87 -78.70
N ASN A 488 60.29 -13.09 -79.63
CA ASN A 488 61.74 -13.03 -79.40
C ASN A 488 62.45 -12.34 -80.59
N SER A 489 63.79 -12.32 -80.60
CA SER A 489 64.60 -11.69 -81.66
C SER A 489 64.30 -12.17 -83.09
N GLU A 490 63.79 -13.39 -83.24
CA GLU A 490 63.54 -14.05 -84.52
C GLU A 490 62.09 -13.89 -85.00
N GLY A 491 61.17 -13.39 -84.16
CA GLY A 491 59.80 -13.05 -84.55
C GLY A 491 58.72 -13.32 -83.49
N LYS A 492 57.47 -13.16 -83.90
CA LYS A 492 56.26 -13.47 -83.11
C LYS A 492 55.81 -14.91 -83.36
N SER A 493 55.25 -15.54 -82.33
CA SER A 493 54.53 -16.81 -82.43
C SER A 493 53.18 -16.64 -83.13
N ASN A 494 52.51 -17.76 -83.44
CA ASN A 494 51.05 -17.75 -83.58
C ASN A 494 50.41 -17.36 -82.22
N PRO A 495 49.25 -16.69 -82.20
CA PRO A 495 48.50 -16.47 -80.95
C PRO A 495 48.00 -17.79 -80.35
N SER A 496 47.82 -17.82 -79.03
CA SER A 496 47.11 -18.90 -78.34
C SER A 496 45.65 -19.03 -78.80
N GLU A 497 45.02 -20.16 -78.50
CA GLU A 497 43.57 -20.28 -78.57
C GLU A 497 42.88 -19.20 -77.72
N VAL A 498 41.71 -18.75 -78.19
CA VAL A 498 40.92 -17.69 -77.55
C VAL A 498 40.11 -18.26 -76.40
N VAL A 499 40.18 -17.62 -75.24
CA VAL A 499 39.41 -17.97 -74.03
C VAL A 499 38.60 -16.77 -73.55
N ASP A 500 37.41 -17.03 -72.99
CA ASP A 500 36.54 -15.97 -72.45
C ASP A 500 36.40 -16.04 -70.92
N PHE A 501 36.48 -14.87 -70.28
CA PHE A 501 36.35 -14.71 -68.84
C PHE A 501 35.43 -13.54 -68.50
N THR A 502 34.61 -13.70 -67.46
CA THR A 502 33.64 -12.70 -67.01
C THR A 502 34.10 -12.05 -65.72
N THR A 503 34.04 -10.72 -65.64
CA THR A 503 34.26 -9.98 -64.40
C THR A 503 33.16 -10.28 -63.37
N CYS A 504 33.47 -10.15 -62.08
CA CYS A 504 32.45 -10.35 -61.04
C CYS A 504 31.34 -9.29 -61.14
N PRO A 505 30.11 -9.61 -60.71
CA PRO A 505 29.13 -8.59 -60.36
C PRO A 505 29.60 -7.78 -59.14
N ASP A 506 29.12 -6.54 -59.05
CA ASP A 506 29.30 -5.68 -57.88
C ASP A 506 28.17 -5.90 -56.87
N LYS A 507 28.29 -5.33 -55.67
CA LYS A 507 27.20 -5.27 -54.70
C LYS A 507 26.00 -4.51 -55.30
N PRO A 508 24.76 -4.94 -55.02
CA PRO A 508 23.59 -4.21 -55.47
C PRO A 508 23.47 -2.87 -54.73
N GLY A 509 22.87 -1.89 -55.39
CA GLY A 509 22.58 -0.59 -54.81
C GLY A 509 21.57 -0.66 -53.66
N VAL A 510 21.36 0.46 -52.98
CA VAL A 510 20.38 0.54 -51.89
C VAL A 510 18.95 0.40 -52.43
N PRO A 511 18.11 -0.51 -51.90
CA PRO A 511 16.70 -0.60 -52.27
C PRO A 511 15.94 0.69 -51.99
N VAL A 512 14.82 0.90 -52.69
CA VAL A 512 13.96 2.05 -52.43
C VAL A 512 13.40 1.96 -51.01
N LYS A 513 13.33 3.10 -50.30
CA LYS A 513 12.71 3.24 -48.98
C LYS A 513 11.34 2.55 -48.95
N PRO A 514 11.09 1.62 -48.01
CA PRO A 514 9.81 0.91 -47.97
C PRO A 514 8.64 1.87 -47.71
N SER A 515 7.46 1.49 -48.16
CA SER A 515 6.21 2.23 -47.97
C SER A 515 5.09 1.32 -47.44
N VAL A 516 4.06 1.91 -46.82
CA VAL A 516 2.88 1.18 -46.36
C VAL A 516 1.96 0.90 -47.56
N LYS A 517 1.48 -0.35 -47.67
CA LYS A 517 0.58 -0.79 -48.73
C LYS A 517 -0.81 -1.08 -48.15
N GLY A 518 -1.76 -0.16 -48.40
CA GLY A 518 -3.13 -0.27 -47.91
C GLY A 518 -3.32 0.32 -46.51
N LYS A 519 -4.38 -0.12 -45.80
CA LYS A 519 -4.77 0.41 -44.49
C LYS A 519 -3.90 -0.13 -43.36
N ILE A 520 -3.54 0.74 -42.42
CA ILE A 520 -2.88 0.36 -41.16
C ILE A 520 -3.94 -0.12 -40.16
N HIS A 521 -3.73 -1.30 -39.57
CA HIS A 521 -4.54 -1.82 -38.47
C HIS A 521 -3.72 -1.78 -37.17
N SER A 522 -4.40 -1.89 -36.03
CA SER A 522 -3.79 -1.74 -34.71
C SER A 522 -2.70 -2.77 -34.39
N HIS A 523 -2.80 -3.97 -34.98
CA HIS A 523 -1.85 -5.07 -34.76
C HIS A 523 -1.12 -5.54 -36.03
N SER A 524 -1.41 -4.95 -37.19
CA SER A 524 -0.78 -5.34 -38.45
C SER A 524 -0.92 -4.32 -39.59
N PHE A 525 0.03 -4.32 -40.51
CA PHE A 525 -0.08 -3.66 -41.81
C PHE A 525 0.90 -4.25 -42.81
N LYS A 526 0.60 -4.10 -44.11
CA LYS A 526 1.50 -4.55 -45.18
C LYS A 526 2.46 -3.44 -45.56
N ILE A 527 3.72 -3.80 -45.75
CA ILE A 527 4.76 -2.94 -46.35
C ILE A 527 5.11 -3.46 -47.75
N THR A 528 5.62 -2.56 -48.59
CA THR A 528 6.11 -2.87 -49.93
C THR A 528 7.40 -2.08 -50.19
N TRP A 529 8.28 -2.60 -51.05
CA TRP A 529 9.53 -1.95 -51.44
C TRP A 529 9.88 -2.29 -52.89
N ASP A 530 10.68 -1.43 -53.52
CA ASP A 530 11.12 -1.61 -54.90
C ASP A 530 12.60 -1.99 -55.01
N PRO A 531 12.99 -2.70 -56.09
CA PRO A 531 14.38 -3.06 -56.34
C PRO A 531 15.28 -1.82 -56.36
N PRO A 532 16.58 -1.98 -56.04
CA PRO A 532 17.54 -0.90 -56.25
C PRO A 532 17.62 -0.55 -57.75
N LYS A 533 17.85 0.74 -58.05
CA LYS A 533 18.06 1.22 -59.44
C LYS A 533 19.27 0.58 -60.12
N ASP A 534 20.20 0.06 -59.32
CA ASP A 534 21.37 -0.68 -59.75
C ASP A 534 21.42 -2.03 -59.02
N ASN A 535 21.48 -3.13 -59.76
CA ASN A 535 21.55 -4.49 -59.23
C ASN A 535 22.99 -5.02 -59.09
N GLY A 536 24.00 -4.22 -59.42
CA GLY A 536 25.41 -4.62 -59.43
C GLY A 536 25.81 -5.46 -60.65
N GLY A 537 24.90 -5.71 -61.58
CA GLY A 537 25.10 -6.61 -62.73
C GLY A 537 24.70 -8.07 -62.50
N ALA A 538 24.13 -8.41 -61.34
CA ALA A 538 23.54 -9.72 -61.04
C ALA A 538 22.04 -9.61 -60.70
N ALA A 539 21.31 -10.73 -60.74
CA ALA A 539 19.92 -10.75 -60.26
C ALA A 539 19.87 -10.55 -58.74
N ILE A 540 18.76 -9.99 -58.22
CA ILE A 540 18.54 -9.91 -56.78
C ILE A 540 17.96 -11.24 -56.31
N ASN A 541 18.73 -11.98 -55.51
CA ASN A 541 18.36 -13.31 -55.03
C ASN A 541 17.32 -13.23 -53.90
N LYS A 542 17.46 -12.26 -52.99
CA LYS A 542 16.46 -11.95 -51.96
C LYS A 542 16.57 -10.54 -51.38
N TYR A 543 15.47 -10.11 -50.79
CA TYR A 543 15.38 -8.96 -49.89
C TYR A 543 15.37 -9.42 -48.45
N VAL A 544 15.78 -8.53 -47.54
CA VAL A 544 15.69 -8.70 -46.10
C VAL A 544 15.06 -7.45 -45.50
N VAL A 545 14.02 -7.61 -44.68
CA VAL A 545 13.40 -6.52 -43.93
C VAL A 545 13.78 -6.64 -42.47
N GLU A 546 14.24 -5.53 -41.90
CA GLU A 546 14.49 -5.37 -40.47
C GLU A 546 13.51 -4.36 -39.87
N MET A 547 13.02 -4.67 -38.67
CA MET A 547 12.12 -3.85 -37.87
C MET A 547 12.82 -3.40 -36.59
N ALA A 548 12.56 -2.18 -36.14
CA ALA A 548 12.91 -1.70 -34.80
C ALA A 548 11.67 -1.12 -34.10
N GLU A 549 11.50 -1.44 -32.81
CA GLU A 549 10.41 -0.89 -31.99
C GLU A 549 10.76 0.52 -31.47
N GLY A 550 9.75 1.39 -31.41
CA GLY A 550 9.88 2.78 -30.94
C GLY A 550 10.34 3.76 -32.01
N SER A 551 10.04 5.04 -31.78
CA SER A 551 10.43 6.14 -32.69
C SER A 551 11.95 6.27 -32.86
N ASN A 552 12.71 5.95 -31.81
CA ASN A 552 14.18 5.98 -31.77
C ASN A 552 14.80 4.57 -31.61
N GLY A 553 14.12 3.53 -32.10
CA GLY A 553 14.58 2.14 -32.01
C GLY A 553 15.92 1.90 -32.71
N ASN A 554 16.93 1.51 -31.93
CA ASN A 554 18.28 1.18 -32.41
C ASN A 554 18.56 -0.33 -32.46
N LYS A 555 17.72 -1.17 -31.85
CA LYS A 555 17.75 -2.63 -32.01
C LYS A 555 16.91 -2.99 -33.23
N TRP A 556 17.51 -3.70 -34.18
CA TRP A 556 16.89 -4.09 -35.45
C TRP A 556 16.79 -5.61 -35.52
N ASP A 557 15.58 -6.13 -35.64
CA ASP A 557 15.28 -7.56 -35.73
C ASP A 557 14.79 -7.91 -37.14
N MET A 558 15.29 -9.00 -37.73
CA MET A 558 14.90 -9.44 -39.06
C MET A 558 13.50 -10.07 -39.04
N ILE A 559 12.54 -9.46 -39.74
CA ILE A 559 11.15 -9.95 -39.82
C ILE A 559 10.85 -10.69 -41.13
N TYR A 560 11.65 -10.49 -42.17
CA TYR A 560 11.47 -11.14 -43.47
C TYR A 560 12.79 -11.38 -44.19
N SER A 561 12.92 -12.51 -44.89
CA SER A 561 14.02 -12.82 -45.81
C SER A 561 13.50 -13.66 -46.98
N GLY A 562 13.55 -13.14 -48.21
CA GLY A 562 13.01 -13.85 -49.39
C GLY A 562 12.86 -12.98 -50.64
N ALA A 563 12.32 -13.54 -51.72
CA ALA A 563 12.28 -12.91 -53.04
C ALA A 563 11.07 -12.00 -53.31
N THR A 564 10.05 -11.95 -52.43
CA THR A 564 8.90 -11.05 -52.62
C THR A 564 9.29 -9.60 -52.36
N ARG A 565 8.45 -8.67 -52.83
CA ARG A 565 8.59 -7.21 -52.67
C ARG A 565 7.60 -6.61 -51.68
N GLU A 566 6.86 -7.46 -50.97
CA GLU A 566 5.92 -7.08 -49.94
C GLU A 566 5.92 -8.10 -48.79
N HIS A 567 5.59 -7.62 -47.59
CA HIS A 567 5.49 -8.42 -46.37
C HIS A 567 4.38 -7.85 -45.47
N LEU A 568 3.65 -8.74 -44.78
CA LEU A 568 2.67 -8.37 -43.77
C LEU A 568 3.36 -8.33 -42.41
N CYS A 569 3.58 -7.12 -41.88
CA CYS A 569 4.02 -6.95 -40.50
C CYS A 569 2.82 -7.22 -39.59
N ASP A 570 2.90 -8.24 -38.73
CA ASP A 570 1.85 -8.67 -37.81
C ASP A 570 2.39 -8.86 -36.37
N ARG A 571 1.47 -9.15 -35.42
CA ARG A 571 1.75 -9.17 -33.96
C ARG A 571 2.34 -7.83 -33.43
N LEU A 572 1.97 -6.72 -34.07
CA LEU A 572 2.39 -5.38 -33.63
C LEU A 572 1.55 -4.91 -32.42
N ASN A 573 2.14 -4.06 -31.58
CA ASN A 573 1.43 -3.44 -30.47
C ASN A 573 0.62 -2.19 -30.94
N PRO A 574 -0.63 -1.99 -30.50
CA PRO A 574 -1.41 -0.79 -30.82
C PRO A 574 -0.80 0.51 -30.28
N GLY A 575 -0.97 1.62 -31.00
CA GLY A 575 -0.42 2.94 -30.66
C GLY A 575 1.10 3.07 -30.72
N CYS A 576 1.84 1.98 -30.89
CA CYS A 576 3.30 1.97 -30.89
C CYS A 576 3.89 2.45 -32.22
N PHE A 577 5.08 3.04 -32.13
CA PHE A 577 5.90 3.39 -33.28
C PHE A 577 6.79 2.20 -33.69
N TYR A 578 6.95 2.01 -34.99
CA TYR A 578 7.78 0.98 -35.59
C TYR A 578 8.58 1.55 -36.76
N ARG A 579 9.86 1.18 -36.85
CA ARG A 579 10.75 1.55 -37.97
C ARG A 579 11.05 0.33 -38.83
N PHE A 580 11.06 0.49 -40.15
CA PHE A 580 11.35 -0.58 -41.11
C PHE A 580 12.41 -0.14 -42.11
N ARG A 581 13.41 -0.98 -42.36
CA ARG A 581 14.42 -0.78 -43.41
C ARG A 581 14.63 -2.07 -44.20
N VAL A 582 15.05 -1.93 -45.46
CA VAL A 582 15.23 -3.06 -46.38
C VAL A 582 16.64 -3.05 -46.94
N TYR A 583 17.25 -4.22 -47.08
CA TYR A 583 18.41 -4.44 -47.93
C TYR A 583 18.17 -5.63 -48.86
N CYS A 584 19.07 -5.83 -49.82
CA CYS A 584 18.99 -6.92 -50.78
C CYS A 584 20.34 -7.62 -50.94
N ILE A 585 20.30 -8.83 -51.48
CA ILE A 585 21.47 -9.70 -51.69
C ILE A 585 21.42 -10.23 -53.12
N SER A 586 22.52 -10.08 -53.85
CA SER A 586 22.81 -10.73 -55.14
C SER A 586 24.12 -11.52 -55.03
N ASP A 587 24.56 -12.14 -56.12
CA ASP A 587 25.85 -12.86 -56.16
C ASP A 587 27.07 -11.94 -55.98
N GLY A 588 26.91 -10.63 -56.19
CA GLY A 588 27.92 -9.62 -55.83
C GLY A 588 27.93 -9.24 -54.34
N GLY A 589 26.98 -9.76 -53.56
CA GLY A 589 26.86 -9.61 -52.12
C GLY A 589 25.67 -8.78 -51.66
N GLN A 590 25.76 -8.27 -50.44
CA GLN A 590 24.71 -7.49 -49.76
C GLN A 590 24.82 -5.98 -50.04
N SER A 591 23.68 -5.35 -50.32
CA SER A 591 23.56 -3.88 -50.41
C SER A 591 23.66 -3.21 -49.03
N ALA A 592 23.93 -1.90 -49.01
CA ALA A 592 23.61 -1.10 -47.83
C ALA A 592 22.08 -1.05 -47.59
N VAL A 593 21.68 -0.73 -46.36
CA VAL A 593 20.27 -0.65 -45.93
C VAL A 593 19.59 0.62 -46.46
N SER A 594 18.29 0.54 -46.74
CA SER A 594 17.47 1.69 -47.11
C SER A 594 17.38 2.72 -45.99
N GLU A 595 16.90 3.93 -46.33
CA GLU A 595 16.27 4.79 -45.33
C GLU A 595 15.18 4.02 -44.58
N SER A 596 15.00 4.33 -43.30
CA SER A 596 13.92 3.74 -42.50
C SER A 596 12.59 4.44 -42.76
N LEU A 597 11.55 3.67 -43.07
CA LEU A 597 10.16 4.08 -42.90
C LEU A 597 9.82 4.10 -41.40
N LEU A 598 9.13 5.14 -40.92
CA LEU A 598 8.53 5.19 -39.58
C LEU A 598 7.01 5.08 -39.74
N VAL A 599 6.38 4.21 -38.96
CA VAL A 599 4.92 4.01 -38.93
C VAL A 599 4.45 3.99 -37.48
N GLN A 600 3.24 4.48 -37.21
CA GLN A 600 2.55 4.28 -35.94
C GLN A 600 1.30 3.43 -36.19
N THR A 601 1.07 2.41 -35.36
CA THR A 601 -0.20 1.67 -35.36
C THR A 601 -1.29 2.51 -34.71
N PRO A 602 -2.56 2.46 -35.15
CA PRO A 602 -3.65 3.13 -34.46
C PRO A 602 -3.86 2.50 -33.07
N ALA A 603 -4.20 3.35 -32.10
CA ALA A 603 -4.63 2.92 -30.78
C ALA A 603 -6.01 2.24 -30.83
N VAL A 604 -6.31 1.43 -29.81
CA VAL A 604 -7.59 0.75 -29.57
C VAL A 604 -8.07 1.08 -28.14
N PRO A 605 -9.33 0.80 -27.79
CA PRO A 605 -9.76 0.85 -26.38
C PRO A 605 -8.89 -0.06 -25.49
N PRO A 606 -8.80 0.20 -24.17
CA PRO A 606 -7.98 -0.61 -23.28
C PRO A 606 -8.40 -2.08 -23.23
N GLY A 607 -7.50 -2.96 -22.78
CA GLY A 607 -7.86 -4.31 -22.36
C GLY A 607 -8.68 -4.31 -21.07
N PRO A 608 -9.21 -5.48 -20.66
CA PRO A 608 -9.95 -5.61 -19.40
C PRO A 608 -9.08 -5.23 -18.21
N CYS A 609 -9.68 -4.59 -17.21
CA CYS A 609 -9.04 -4.40 -15.91
C CYS A 609 -9.03 -5.72 -15.12
N LEU A 610 -8.13 -5.81 -14.13
CA LEU A 610 -8.33 -6.76 -13.03
C LEU A 610 -9.58 -6.34 -12.22
N PRO A 611 -10.32 -7.29 -11.61
CA PRO A 611 -11.48 -6.94 -10.80
C PRO A 611 -11.14 -5.99 -9.64
N PRO A 612 -12.07 -5.10 -9.25
CA PRO A 612 -11.83 -4.13 -8.18
C PRO A 612 -11.64 -4.84 -6.84
N ARG A 613 -10.73 -4.32 -6.01
CA ARG A 613 -10.38 -4.92 -4.70
C ARG A 613 -11.03 -4.14 -3.58
N LEU A 614 -11.50 -4.83 -2.55
CA LEU A 614 -11.97 -4.22 -1.32
C LEU A 614 -10.83 -3.48 -0.60
N GLN A 615 -11.07 -2.23 -0.23
CA GLN A 615 -10.16 -1.37 0.51
C GLN A 615 -10.54 -1.37 1.99
N GLY A 616 -9.69 -1.97 2.84
CA GLY A 616 -9.96 -2.14 4.26
C GLY A 616 -10.89 -3.32 4.58
N ARG A 617 -11.83 -3.13 5.51
CA ARG A 617 -12.89 -4.09 5.85
C ARG A 617 -14.21 -3.63 5.24
N PRO A 618 -15.14 -4.54 4.87
CA PRO A 618 -16.44 -4.11 4.40
C PRO A 618 -17.20 -3.45 5.57
N LYS A 619 -18.06 -2.48 5.27
CA LYS A 619 -18.94 -1.84 6.25
C LYS A 619 -20.39 -2.26 5.97
N ALA A 620 -21.30 -1.92 6.87
CA ALA A 620 -22.69 -2.36 6.78
C ALA A 620 -23.48 -1.69 5.64
N LYS A 621 -23.22 -0.41 5.35
CA LYS A 621 -23.97 0.37 4.33
C LYS A 621 -23.11 0.96 3.21
N GLU A 622 -21.81 0.62 3.18
CA GLU A 622 -20.88 1.04 2.12
C GLU A 622 -19.75 0.03 1.88
N ILE A 623 -19.22 0.02 0.66
CA ILE A 623 -18.04 -0.74 0.24
C ILE A 623 -17.04 0.23 -0.40
N GLN A 624 -15.79 0.19 0.05
CA GLN A 624 -14.69 0.97 -0.54
C GLN A 624 -13.91 0.08 -1.50
N LEU A 625 -13.75 0.52 -2.75
CA LEU A 625 -13.12 -0.23 -3.83
C LEU A 625 -11.88 0.49 -4.33
N ARG A 626 -10.83 -0.27 -4.66
CA ARG A 626 -9.58 0.22 -5.24
C ARG A 626 -9.09 -0.69 -6.35
N TRP A 627 -8.49 -0.10 -7.38
CA TRP A 627 -8.00 -0.82 -8.56
C TRP A 627 -6.67 -0.26 -9.07
N GLY A 628 -6.20 -0.83 -10.17
CA GLY A 628 -5.05 -0.34 -10.93
C GLY A 628 -5.39 -0.23 -12.42
N PRO A 629 -4.47 0.31 -13.24
CA PRO A 629 -4.65 0.36 -14.69
C PRO A 629 -4.70 -1.06 -15.30
N PRO A 630 -5.38 -1.24 -16.45
CA PRO A 630 -5.33 -2.49 -17.20
C PRO A 630 -3.91 -2.76 -17.70
N LEU A 631 -3.53 -4.04 -17.80
CA LEU A 631 -2.21 -4.48 -18.25
C LEU A 631 -1.89 -4.01 -19.68
N VAL A 632 -2.92 -3.86 -20.52
CA VAL A 632 -2.84 -3.34 -21.89
C VAL A 632 -3.68 -2.08 -21.99
N ASN A 633 -3.04 -0.93 -22.15
CA ASN A 633 -3.71 0.38 -22.26
C ASN A 633 -4.26 0.68 -23.68
N GLY A 634 -4.10 -0.25 -24.63
CA GLY A 634 -4.55 -0.08 -26.02
C GLY A 634 -3.73 0.90 -26.86
N GLY A 635 -2.54 1.32 -26.40
CA GLY A 635 -1.69 2.27 -27.13
C GLY A 635 -2.02 3.75 -26.86
N SER A 636 -2.74 4.04 -25.79
CA SER A 636 -3.04 5.41 -25.34
C SER A 636 -3.11 5.44 -23.80
N PRO A 637 -2.75 6.56 -23.14
CA PRO A 637 -3.00 6.74 -21.71
C PRO A 637 -4.49 6.55 -21.37
N ILE A 638 -4.75 5.96 -20.21
CA ILE A 638 -6.08 5.80 -19.62
C ILE A 638 -6.60 7.18 -19.20
N SER A 639 -7.84 7.50 -19.55
CA SER A 639 -8.50 8.77 -19.25
C SER A 639 -9.50 8.68 -18.10
N CYS A 640 -10.19 7.55 -17.97
CA CYS A 640 -11.12 7.29 -16.86
C CYS A 640 -11.40 5.79 -16.69
N TYR A 641 -12.07 5.47 -15.59
CA TYR A 641 -12.61 4.15 -15.24
C TYR A 641 -14.13 4.25 -15.08
N GLY A 642 -14.82 3.12 -15.27
CA GLY A 642 -16.22 2.93 -14.93
C GLY A 642 -16.38 1.70 -14.04
N VAL A 643 -17.03 1.85 -12.89
CA VAL A 643 -17.36 0.74 -11.98
C VAL A 643 -18.86 0.49 -12.06
N GLU A 644 -19.23 -0.76 -12.26
CA GLU A 644 -20.61 -1.21 -12.26
C GLU A 644 -20.84 -2.20 -11.11
N MET A 645 -22.03 -2.17 -10.53
CA MET A 645 -22.46 -2.99 -9.41
C MET A 645 -23.79 -3.66 -9.75
N SER A 646 -23.94 -4.95 -9.43
CA SER A 646 -25.25 -5.62 -9.37
C SER A 646 -25.46 -6.31 -8.01
N PRO A 647 -26.68 -6.33 -7.44
CA PRO A 647 -26.99 -7.22 -6.32
C PRO A 647 -26.99 -8.67 -6.83
N VAL A 648 -26.22 -9.57 -6.20
CA VAL A 648 -26.08 -10.95 -6.71
C VAL A 648 -27.42 -11.70 -6.80
N GLU A 649 -28.38 -11.34 -5.93
CA GLU A 649 -29.73 -11.91 -5.87
C GLU A 649 -30.63 -11.56 -7.07
N ARG A 650 -30.32 -10.51 -7.85
CA ARG A 650 -31.13 -10.07 -9.00
C ARG A 650 -30.35 -9.85 -10.30
N ASP A 651 -29.01 -9.76 -10.20
CA ASP A 651 -28.07 -9.38 -11.25
C ASP A 651 -28.51 -8.17 -12.10
N GLU A 652 -29.05 -7.13 -11.45
CA GLU A 652 -29.41 -5.84 -12.04
C GLU A 652 -28.17 -4.91 -12.09
N PRO A 653 -27.49 -4.74 -13.23
CA PRO A 653 -26.31 -3.88 -13.32
C PRO A 653 -26.67 -2.39 -13.26
N ARG A 654 -25.95 -1.62 -12.42
CA ARG A 654 -25.96 -0.15 -12.45
C ARG A 654 -24.51 0.39 -12.39
N GLU A 655 -24.21 1.42 -13.18
CA GLU A 655 -22.93 2.13 -13.06
C GLU A 655 -22.94 2.98 -11.77
N VAL A 656 -21.94 2.77 -10.91
CA VAL A 656 -21.84 3.39 -9.57
C VAL A 656 -20.67 4.37 -9.44
N TYR A 657 -19.75 4.37 -10.38
CA TYR A 657 -18.66 5.34 -10.47
C TYR A 657 -18.21 5.50 -11.92
N GLN A 658 -17.97 6.73 -12.36
CA GLN A 658 -17.29 7.04 -13.62
C GLN A 658 -16.37 8.25 -13.42
N GLY A 659 -15.06 8.07 -13.52
CA GLY A 659 -14.09 9.11 -13.17
C GLY A 659 -12.63 8.68 -13.37
N SER A 660 -11.68 9.57 -13.11
CA SER A 660 -10.24 9.33 -13.35
C SER A 660 -9.48 8.73 -12.15
N GLU A 661 -10.12 8.61 -10.99
CA GLU A 661 -9.50 8.10 -9.77
C GLU A 661 -9.38 6.58 -9.80
N VAL A 662 -8.57 6.03 -8.90
CA VAL A 662 -8.30 4.58 -8.78
C VAL A 662 -8.97 3.93 -7.57
N GLU A 663 -9.85 4.67 -6.90
CA GLU A 663 -10.66 4.21 -5.78
C GLU A 663 -12.03 4.92 -5.77
N CYS A 664 -13.06 4.26 -5.22
CA CYS A 664 -14.36 4.87 -4.96
C CYS A 664 -15.03 4.25 -3.72
N THR A 665 -15.98 4.97 -3.13
CA THR A 665 -16.85 4.45 -2.06
C THR A 665 -18.28 4.31 -2.59
N VAL A 666 -18.78 3.08 -2.66
CA VAL A 666 -20.16 2.77 -3.06
C VAL A 666 -21.01 2.69 -1.79
N SER A 667 -21.86 3.68 -1.59
CA SER A 667 -22.72 3.85 -0.40
C SER A 667 -24.16 3.39 -0.66
N SER A 668 -25.02 3.53 0.37
CA SER A 668 -26.43 3.12 0.33
C SER A 668 -26.64 1.65 -0.04
N LEU A 669 -25.79 0.79 0.51
CA LEU A 669 -25.90 -0.67 0.42
C LEU A 669 -26.69 -1.24 1.59
N LEU A 670 -27.24 -2.45 1.41
CA LEU A 670 -27.92 -3.20 2.46
C LEU A 670 -26.90 -4.01 3.28
N PRO A 671 -26.99 -4.07 4.62
CA PRO A 671 -26.11 -4.89 5.45
C PRO A 671 -26.27 -6.40 5.21
N GLY A 672 -25.17 -7.15 5.34
CA GLY A 672 -25.15 -8.60 5.15
C GLY A 672 -25.51 -9.10 3.75
N LYS A 673 -25.49 -8.25 2.71
CA LYS A 673 -25.87 -8.58 1.34
C LYS A 673 -24.66 -8.57 0.41
N THR A 674 -24.66 -9.49 -0.55
CA THR A 674 -23.57 -9.66 -1.52
C THR A 674 -23.85 -8.89 -2.82
N TYR A 675 -22.86 -8.10 -3.23
CA TYR A 675 -22.88 -7.29 -4.43
C TYR A 675 -21.74 -7.72 -5.37
N SER A 676 -22.05 -7.94 -6.64
CA SER A 676 -21.06 -8.18 -7.69
C SER A 676 -20.58 -6.84 -8.23
N PHE A 677 -19.27 -6.65 -8.35
CA PHE A 677 -18.66 -5.46 -8.91
C PHE A 677 -17.80 -5.80 -10.12
N ARG A 678 -17.89 -4.99 -11.20
CA ARG A 678 -17.01 -5.10 -12.36
C ARG A 678 -16.50 -3.74 -12.82
N LEU A 679 -15.29 -3.71 -13.38
CA LEU A 679 -14.52 -2.50 -13.66
C LEU A 679 -14.09 -2.46 -15.14
N ARG A 680 -14.30 -1.33 -15.80
CA ARG A 680 -13.77 -1.02 -17.15
C ARG A 680 -12.86 0.20 -17.11
N ALA A 681 -11.92 0.29 -18.03
CA ALA A 681 -11.11 1.49 -18.27
C ALA A 681 -11.41 2.06 -19.66
N ALA A 682 -11.27 3.37 -19.83
CA ALA A 682 -11.31 4.06 -21.11
C ALA A 682 -9.99 4.76 -21.42
N ASN A 683 -9.69 4.89 -22.70
CA ASN A 683 -8.72 5.85 -23.21
C ASN A 683 -9.41 6.74 -24.28
N LYS A 684 -8.64 7.52 -25.05
CA LYS A 684 -9.19 8.40 -26.12
C LYS A 684 -10.00 7.67 -27.21
N MET A 685 -9.94 6.34 -27.29
CA MET A 685 -10.69 5.50 -28.23
C MET A 685 -12.02 4.99 -27.64
N GLY A 686 -12.31 5.29 -26.37
CA GLY A 686 -13.49 4.83 -25.63
C GLY A 686 -13.18 3.77 -24.58
N PHE A 687 -14.24 3.20 -24.00
CA PHE A 687 -14.17 2.14 -22.99
C PHE A 687 -13.74 0.80 -23.59
N GLY A 688 -12.85 0.11 -22.87
CA GLY A 688 -12.57 -1.32 -23.04
C GLY A 688 -13.65 -2.21 -22.41
N PRO A 689 -13.49 -3.54 -22.48
CA PRO A 689 -14.38 -4.48 -21.81
C PRO A 689 -14.28 -4.35 -20.27
N PHE A 690 -15.34 -4.76 -19.60
CA PHE A 690 -15.32 -4.93 -18.14
C PHE A 690 -14.40 -6.09 -17.72
N SER A 691 -13.92 -6.01 -16.47
CA SER A 691 -13.31 -7.11 -15.74
C SER A 691 -14.30 -8.27 -15.52
N GLU A 692 -13.77 -9.39 -15.03
CA GLU A 692 -14.58 -10.39 -14.31
C GLU A 692 -15.29 -9.76 -13.10
N LYS A 693 -16.37 -10.38 -12.64
CA LYS A 693 -17.12 -9.95 -11.45
C LYS A 693 -16.33 -10.24 -10.17
N CYS A 694 -16.43 -9.35 -9.20
CA CYS A 694 -15.90 -9.49 -7.84
C CYS A 694 -17.05 -9.40 -6.85
N ASP A 695 -17.39 -10.51 -6.20
CA ASP A 695 -18.47 -10.58 -5.22
C ASP A 695 -17.96 -10.15 -3.83
N ILE A 696 -18.60 -9.13 -3.25
CA ILE A 696 -18.27 -8.62 -1.92
C ILE A 696 -19.56 -8.52 -1.09
N THR A 697 -19.57 -9.18 0.06
CA THR A 697 -20.63 -9.05 1.07
C THR A 697 -20.36 -7.84 1.95
N THR A 698 -21.37 -6.99 2.15
CA THR A 698 -21.33 -5.95 3.18
C THR A 698 -21.20 -6.58 4.57
N ALA A 699 -20.62 -5.86 5.53
CA ALA A 699 -20.62 -6.36 6.90
C ALA A 699 -22.06 -6.47 7.43
N PRO A 700 -22.34 -7.40 8.37
CA PRO A 700 -23.58 -7.35 9.12
C PRO A 700 -23.75 -6.03 9.86
N GLY A 701 -25.00 -5.59 10.01
CA GLY A 701 -25.40 -4.44 10.81
C GLY A 701 -26.20 -4.87 12.04
N PRO A 702 -26.42 -3.96 13.00
CA PRO A 702 -27.48 -4.14 13.99
C PRO A 702 -28.84 -4.31 13.29
N PRO A 703 -29.83 -4.96 13.93
CA PRO A 703 -31.18 -5.12 13.36
C PRO A 703 -31.81 -3.79 12.93
N ASP A 704 -32.70 -3.84 11.94
CA ASP A 704 -33.50 -2.66 11.59
C ASP A 704 -34.47 -2.29 12.74
N GLN A 705 -35.04 -1.09 12.66
CA GLN A 705 -35.96 -0.57 13.67
C GLN A 705 -37.17 -1.49 13.84
N CYS A 706 -37.51 -1.83 15.09
CA CYS A 706 -38.73 -2.56 15.38
C CYS A 706 -39.97 -1.73 15.00
N LYS A 707 -41.01 -2.40 14.49
CA LYS A 707 -42.35 -1.81 14.38
C LYS A 707 -42.86 -1.37 15.77
N PRO A 708 -43.76 -0.37 15.85
CA PRO A 708 -44.37 0.04 17.11
C PRO A 708 -45.03 -1.15 17.84
N PRO A 709 -44.74 -1.39 19.14
CA PRO A 709 -45.23 -2.55 19.86
C PRO A 709 -46.75 -2.51 20.07
N GLN A 710 -47.40 -3.66 19.95
CA GLN A 710 -48.85 -3.81 20.03
C GLN A 710 -49.28 -4.10 21.47
N VAL A 711 -49.88 -3.10 22.11
CA VAL A 711 -50.38 -3.16 23.50
C VAL A 711 -51.82 -3.65 23.53
N THR A 712 -52.09 -4.68 24.32
CA THR A 712 -53.43 -5.27 24.50
C THR A 712 -53.76 -5.42 25.99
N TRP A 713 -54.87 -4.83 26.44
CA TRP A 713 -55.21 -4.81 27.87
C TRP A 713 -55.77 -6.17 28.34
N ARG A 714 -55.28 -6.66 29.48
CA ARG A 714 -55.85 -7.81 30.21
C ARG A 714 -56.79 -7.34 31.34
N SER A 715 -56.48 -6.21 31.95
CA SER A 715 -57.30 -5.49 32.92
C SER A 715 -56.89 -4.01 32.96
N ALA A 716 -57.53 -3.20 33.80
CA ALA A 716 -57.08 -1.83 34.10
C ALA A 716 -55.68 -1.75 34.76
N THR A 717 -55.15 -2.88 35.24
CA THR A 717 -53.87 -2.97 35.96
C THR A 717 -52.84 -3.89 35.29
N CYS A 718 -53.16 -4.45 34.12
CA CYS A 718 -52.36 -5.45 33.43
C CYS A 718 -52.43 -5.33 31.90
N ALA A 719 -51.29 -5.34 31.23
CA ALA A 719 -51.16 -5.21 29.78
C ALA A 719 -50.27 -6.30 29.19
N GLN A 720 -50.70 -6.87 28.05
CA GLN A 720 -49.88 -7.73 27.22
C GLN A 720 -49.32 -6.90 26.06
N VAL A 721 -48.00 -6.72 26.04
CA VAL A 721 -47.28 -6.06 24.95
C VAL A 721 -46.70 -7.14 24.04
N ASN A 722 -46.80 -6.95 22.73
CA ASN A 722 -46.32 -7.88 21.71
C ASN A 722 -45.57 -7.12 20.61
N TRP A 723 -44.57 -7.73 19.98
CA TRP A 723 -43.81 -7.12 18.88
C TRP A 723 -43.41 -8.16 17.82
N GLU A 724 -43.03 -7.67 16.65
CA GLU A 724 -42.57 -8.50 15.53
C GLU A 724 -41.05 -8.54 15.45
N VAL A 725 -40.51 -9.56 14.78
CA VAL A 725 -39.08 -9.64 14.41
C VAL A 725 -38.78 -8.59 13.33
N PRO A 726 -37.88 -7.62 13.55
CA PRO A 726 -37.45 -6.69 12.49
C PRO A 726 -36.56 -7.40 11.46
N LEU A 727 -36.29 -6.72 10.34
CA LEU A 727 -35.46 -7.28 9.27
C LEU A 727 -34.02 -7.53 9.76
N SER A 728 -33.51 -8.74 9.51
CA SER A 728 -32.19 -9.18 9.93
C SER A 728 -31.10 -8.65 8.98
N ASN A 729 -30.26 -7.75 9.50
CA ASN A 729 -29.19 -7.08 8.76
C ASN A 729 -27.91 -7.95 8.62
N GLY A 730 -28.07 -9.21 8.20
CA GLY A 730 -26.97 -10.18 8.03
C GLY A 730 -26.65 -11.05 9.26
N THR A 731 -27.34 -10.84 10.38
CA THR A 731 -27.30 -11.67 11.59
C THR A 731 -28.68 -11.75 12.21
N ASP A 732 -29.03 -12.89 12.79
CA ASP A 732 -30.30 -13.10 13.49
C ASP A 732 -30.43 -12.21 14.74
N VAL A 733 -31.67 -11.89 15.10
CA VAL A 733 -31.99 -11.16 16.34
C VAL A 733 -31.90 -12.13 17.52
N THR A 734 -31.11 -11.77 18.53
CA THR A 734 -30.81 -12.60 19.71
C THR A 734 -31.55 -12.15 20.98
N GLU A 735 -31.87 -10.87 21.11
CA GLU A 735 -32.52 -10.28 22.29
C GLU A 735 -33.42 -9.11 21.87
N TYR A 736 -34.49 -8.86 22.62
CA TYR A 736 -35.30 -7.64 22.60
C TYR A 736 -35.23 -6.94 23.96
N ARG A 737 -35.33 -5.61 23.94
CA ARG A 737 -35.48 -4.80 25.15
C ARG A 737 -36.70 -3.90 25.04
N LEU A 738 -37.63 -4.04 25.97
CA LEU A 738 -38.84 -3.22 26.07
C LEU A 738 -38.62 -2.15 27.16
N GLU A 739 -38.83 -0.89 26.80
CA GLU A 739 -38.93 0.22 27.74
C GLU A 739 -40.39 0.59 27.98
N TRP A 740 -40.71 0.94 29.23
CA TRP A 740 -42.04 1.32 29.69
C TRP A 740 -41.97 2.44 30.75
N GLY A 741 -42.90 3.39 30.74
CA GLY A 741 -42.99 4.42 31.79
C GLY A 741 -44.18 5.35 31.65
N GLY A 742 -44.56 6.04 32.74
CA GLY A 742 -45.66 7.03 32.73
C GLY A 742 -45.29 8.39 32.12
N VAL A 743 -44.02 8.59 31.76
CA VAL A 743 -43.50 9.81 31.12
C VAL A 743 -42.57 9.40 29.99
N GLU A 744 -42.80 9.95 28.79
CA GLU A 744 -42.10 9.60 27.56
C GLU A 744 -40.57 9.70 27.67
N GLY A 745 -40.07 10.77 28.30
CA GLY A 745 -38.63 11.01 28.44
C GLY A 745 -37.91 10.17 29.51
N SER A 746 -38.62 9.35 30.30
CA SER A 746 -38.04 8.63 31.44
C SER A 746 -38.51 7.18 31.57
N MET A 747 -38.90 6.55 30.46
CA MET A 747 -39.20 5.11 30.40
C MET A 747 -38.01 4.27 30.92
N GLN A 748 -38.30 3.14 31.58
CA GLN A 748 -37.31 2.22 32.13
C GLN A 748 -37.39 0.86 31.42
N ILE A 749 -36.25 0.18 31.30
CA ILE A 749 -36.21 -1.17 30.71
C ILE A 749 -36.94 -2.14 31.64
N CYS A 750 -38.03 -2.72 31.15
CA CYS A 750 -38.92 -3.60 31.92
C CYS A 750 -38.86 -5.08 31.47
N TYR A 751 -38.25 -5.35 30.31
CA TYR A 751 -37.97 -6.68 29.79
C TYR A 751 -36.67 -6.69 28.99
N CYS A 752 -35.87 -7.75 29.17
CA CYS A 752 -34.72 -8.13 28.34
C CYS A 752 -34.85 -9.63 28.04
N GLY A 753 -34.83 -10.03 26.77
CA GLY A 753 -34.82 -11.46 26.40
C GLY A 753 -35.25 -11.74 24.95
N PRO A 754 -35.21 -13.01 24.51
CA PRO A 754 -35.49 -13.41 23.13
C PRO A 754 -36.98 -13.49 22.77
N GLY A 755 -37.89 -13.21 23.71
CA GLY A 755 -39.33 -13.30 23.50
C GLY A 755 -39.90 -12.18 22.63
N LEU A 756 -41.06 -12.44 22.02
CA LEU A 756 -41.82 -11.49 21.20
C LEU A 756 -43.02 -10.87 21.93
N SER A 757 -43.18 -11.16 23.23
CA SER A 757 -44.23 -10.58 24.06
C SER A 757 -43.85 -10.55 25.54
N TYR A 758 -44.47 -9.64 26.28
CA TYR A 758 -44.30 -9.48 27.73
C TYR A 758 -45.60 -9.05 28.40
N GLU A 759 -45.78 -9.45 29.66
CA GLU A 759 -46.98 -9.17 30.45
C GLU A 759 -46.63 -8.22 31.60
N LEU A 760 -47.09 -6.98 31.50
CA LEU A 760 -46.91 -5.92 32.49
C LEU A 760 -48.04 -5.96 33.51
N LYS A 761 -47.69 -5.81 34.79
CA LYS A 761 -48.59 -5.90 35.94
C LYS A 761 -48.33 -4.75 36.92
N GLY A 762 -49.35 -4.39 37.70
CA GLY A 762 -49.26 -3.29 38.67
C GLY A 762 -49.38 -1.91 38.03
N LEU A 763 -50.05 -1.81 36.88
CA LEU A 763 -50.35 -0.53 36.23
C LEU A 763 -51.47 0.20 36.98
N SER A 764 -51.42 1.53 36.98
CA SER A 764 -52.51 2.37 37.46
C SER A 764 -53.63 2.44 36.40
N PRO A 765 -54.92 2.34 36.78
CA PRO A 765 -56.05 2.58 35.88
C PRO A 765 -56.07 4.00 35.29
N ALA A 766 -56.72 4.18 34.13
CA ALA A 766 -56.92 5.46 33.44
C ALA A 766 -55.66 6.34 33.30
N THR A 767 -54.48 5.71 33.24
CA THR A 767 -53.17 6.35 33.25
C THR A 767 -52.48 6.14 31.91
N THR A 768 -51.93 7.22 31.34
CA THR A 768 -51.11 7.16 30.13
C THR A 768 -49.75 6.55 30.43
N TYR A 769 -49.38 5.54 29.66
CA TYR A 769 -48.05 4.95 29.64
C TYR A 769 -47.47 4.98 28.23
N TYR A 770 -46.15 5.12 28.17
CA TYR A 770 -45.36 5.15 26.95
C TYR A 770 -44.52 3.88 26.90
N CYS A 771 -44.38 3.29 25.72
CA CYS A 771 -43.53 2.14 25.51
C CYS A 771 -42.85 2.10 24.14
N ARG A 772 -41.69 1.47 24.07
CA ARG A 772 -40.91 1.24 22.84
C ARG A 772 -40.03 0.02 22.98
N VAL A 773 -39.73 -0.65 21.87
CA VAL A 773 -38.92 -1.88 21.85
C VAL A 773 -37.75 -1.76 20.88
N GLN A 774 -36.57 -2.25 21.25
CA GLN A 774 -35.42 -2.41 20.34
C GLN A 774 -35.03 -3.89 20.23
N ALA A 775 -34.51 -4.27 19.07
CA ALA A 775 -33.92 -5.58 18.80
C ALA A 775 -32.40 -5.51 18.87
N LEU A 776 -31.76 -6.60 19.28
CA LEU A 776 -30.32 -6.73 19.38
C LEU A 776 -29.86 -8.01 18.66
N SER A 777 -28.76 -7.92 17.93
CA SER A 777 -28.02 -9.08 17.41
C SER A 777 -26.63 -9.14 18.03
N ILE A 778 -25.84 -10.14 17.65
CA ILE A 778 -24.40 -10.24 17.98
C ILE A 778 -23.56 -9.03 17.50
N VAL A 779 -24.10 -8.17 16.62
CA VAL A 779 -23.47 -6.95 16.11
C VAL A 779 -23.72 -5.76 17.05
N GLY A 780 -24.83 -5.76 17.79
CA GLY A 780 -25.26 -4.68 18.68
C GLY A 780 -26.77 -4.45 18.65
N ALA A 781 -27.21 -3.40 19.34
CA ALA A 781 -28.60 -2.96 19.34
C ALA A 781 -28.95 -2.18 18.06
N GLY A 782 -30.08 -2.53 17.45
CA GLY A 782 -30.80 -1.66 16.51
C GLY A 782 -31.48 -0.51 17.25
N PRO A 783 -32.02 0.48 16.53
CA PRO A 783 -32.77 1.58 17.15
C PRO A 783 -34.09 1.09 17.77
N PHE A 784 -34.52 1.75 18.83
CA PHE A 784 -35.88 1.59 19.36
C PHE A 784 -36.95 1.91 18.31
N SER A 785 -38.08 1.21 18.38
CA SER A 785 -39.32 1.57 17.71
C SER A 785 -39.72 3.02 18.00
N GLU A 786 -40.63 3.55 17.19
CA GLU A 786 -41.43 4.71 17.58
C GLU A 786 -42.14 4.44 18.92
N VAL A 787 -42.43 5.52 19.66
CA VAL A 787 -43.04 5.43 20.99
C VAL A 787 -44.54 5.23 20.85
N VAL A 788 -45.06 4.18 21.49
CA VAL A 788 -46.50 3.93 21.60
C VAL A 788 -46.98 4.48 22.92
N ALA A 789 -47.73 5.58 22.86
CA ALA A 789 -48.55 6.06 23.98
C ALA A 789 -49.84 5.23 24.06
N CYS A 790 -50.18 4.75 25.25
CA CYS A 790 -51.32 3.89 25.50
C CYS A 790 -51.94 4.22 26.88
N VAL A 791 -53.27 4.25 26.97
CA VAL A 791 -53.99 4.60 28.21
C VAL A 791 -54.65 3.35 28.77
N THR A 792 -54.35 2.99 30.02
CA THR A 792 -55.02 1.87 30.70
C THR A 792 -56.52 2.13 30.80
N PRO A 793 -57.38 1.10 30.63
CA PRO A 793 -58.82 1.31 30.76
C PRO A 793 -59.19 1.75 32.19
N PRO A 794 -60.33 2.47 32.37
CA PRO A 794 -60.81 2.85 33.68
C PRO A 794 -61.21 1.64 34.53
N SER A 795 -61.30 1.85 35.86
CA SER A 795 -61.59 0.80 36.85
C SER A 795 -62.75 1.22 37.76
N VAL A 796 -63.29 0.26 38.53
CA VAL A 796 -64.03 0.58 39.77
C VAL A 796 -63.18 1.46 40.70
N PRO A 797 -63.79 2.28 41.59
CA PRO A 797 -63.06 3.24 42.41
C PRO A 797 -62.05 2.61 43.38
N GLY A 798 -61.14 3.44 43.90
CA GLY A 798 -60.24 3.07 44.98
C GLY A 798 -60.96 2.82 46.31
N ILE A 799 -60.24 2.25 47.28
CA ILE A 799 -60.70 2.10 48.66
C ILE A 799 -60.96 3.46 49.29
N VAL A 800 -62.08 3.61 50.01
CA VAL A 800 -62.40 4.85 50.74
C VAL A 800 -61.47 5.00 51.94
N THR A 801 -60.80 6.16 52.03
CA THR A 801 -59.89 6.53 53.12
C THR A 801 -60.58 7.40 54.18
N CYS A 802 -59.95 7.48 55.35
CA CYS A 802 -60.31 8.42 56.41
C CYS A 802 -61.77 8.36 56.89
N LEU A 803 -62.38 7.17 56.87
CA LEU A 803 -63.69 6.92 57.49
C LEU A 803 -63.60 7.14 59.01
N GLN A 804 -64.34 8.11 59.53
CA GLN A 804 -64.31 8.52 60.94
C GLN A 804 -65.70 8.99 61.43
N GLU A 805 -65.86 9.04 62.75
CA GLU A 805 -67.01 9.67 63.42
C GLU A 805 -66.94 11.20 63.29
N VAL A 806 -68.08 11.88 63.28
CA VAL A 806 -68.18 13.34 63.37
C VAL A 806 -68.63 13.69 64.79
N SER A 807 -67.98 14.68 65.42
CA SER A 807 -68.28 15.14 66.77
C SER A 807 -69.74 15.59 66.89
N ASP A 808 -70.42 15.24 67.99
CA ASP A 808 -71.81 15.68 68.25
C ASP A 808 -71.96 17.22 68.18
N ASP A 809 -70.92 17.96 68.61
CA ASP A 809 -70.90 19.44 68.62
C ASP A 809 -70.81 20.07 67.22
N ASP A 810 -70.34 19.34 66.21
CA ASP A 810 -70.16 19.82 64.82
C ASP A 810 -71.40 19.59 63.93
N ILE A 811 -72.50 19.06 64.49
CA ILE A 811 -73.68 18.60 63.72
C ILE A 811 -74.79 19.65 63.77
N GLU A 812 -74.84 20.53 62.77
CA GLU A 812 -75.93 21.51 62.56
C GLU A 812 -77.25 20.86 62.07
N ASN A 813 -77.79 19.88 62.80
CA ASN A 813 -79.07 19.24 62.50
C ASN A 813 -79.95 19.09 63.77
N PRO A 814 -81.06 19.83 63.90
CA PRO A 814 -81.92 19.78 65.09
C PRO A 814 -82.69 18.46 65.27
N ASN A 815 -82.65 17.56 64.28
CA ASN A 815 -83.19 16.19 64.40
C ASN A 815 -82.11 15.14 64.73
N TYR A 816 -80.85 15.54 64.91
CA TYR A 816 -79.81 14.62 65.37
C TYR A 816 -79.98 14.32 66.86
N SER A 817 -80.01 13.04 67.20
CA SER A 817 -80.00 12.54 68.58
C SER A 817 -78.87 11.51 68.69
N PRO A 818 -77.84 11.73 69.52
CA PRO A 818 -76.74 10.78 69.66
C PRO A 818 -77.17 9.46 70.32
N SER A 819 -78.43 9.36 70.80
CA SER A 819 -79.04 8.11 71.25
C SER A 819 -79.59 7.24 70.10
N THR A 820 -79.89 7.81 68.93
CA THR A 820 -80.57 7.10 67.82
C THR A 820 -79.94 7.35 66.46
N CYS A 821 -78.88 8.15 66.40
CA CYS A 821 -78.15 8.51 65.19
C CYS A 821 -76.64 8.38 65.40
N LEU A 822 -75.89 8.22 64.31
CA LEU A 822 -74.42 8.29 64.28
C LEU A 822 -73.98 9.03 63.01
N ALA A 823 -73.12 10.04 63.14
CA ALA A 823 -72.59 10.78 62.01
C ALA A 823 -71.20 10.27 61.61
N VAL A 824 -71.00 10.02 60.31
CA VAL A 824 -69.73 9.55 59.75
C VAL A 824 -69.28 10.43 58.59
N SER A 825 -67.96 10.60 58.45
CA SER A 825 -67.31 11.33 57.35
C SER A 825 -66.16 10.53 56.74
N TRP A 826 -65.81 10.82 55.49
CA TRP A 826 -64.75 10.14 54.74
C TRP A 826 -64.23 11.01 53.59
N GLU A 827 -63.06 10.67 53.05
CA GLU A 827 -62.49 11.34 51.87
C GLU A 827 -62.98 10.73 50.55
N LYS A 828 -63.10 11.54 49.48
CA LYS A 828 -63.35 11.01 48.13
C LYS A 828 -62.14 10.18 47.67
N PRO A 829 -62.27 8.86 47.42
CA PRO A 829 -61.17 8.05 46.91
C PRO A 829 -60.87 8.37 45.44
N CYS A 830 -59.78 7.80 44.92
CA CYS A 830 -59.48 7.88 43.49
C CYS A 830 -60.62 7.25 42.67
N ASP A 831 -61.11 7.97 41.67
CA ASP A 831 -62.19 7.52 40.79
C ASP A 831 -61.71 6.66 39.61
N HIS A 832 -60.39 6.47 39.47
CA HIS A 832 -59.78 5.62 38.44
C HIS A 832 -60.30 5.90 37.02
N GLY A 833 -60.60 7.17 36.71
CA GLY A 833 -61.06 7.62 35.41
C GLY A 833 -62.53 7.35 35.08
N SER A 834 -63.34 6.88 36.04
CA SER A 834 -64.81 6.88 35.92
C SER A 834 -65.45 7.44 37.19
N GLU A 835 -66.21 8.53 37.02
CA GLU A 835 -66.70 9.37 38.12
C GLU A 835 -67.47 8.58 39.19
N ILE A 836 -67.12 8.80 40.46
CA ILE A 836 -67.86 8.24 41.60
C ILE A 836 -69.29 8.81 41.60
N LEU A 837 -70.27 7.93 41.47
CA LEU A 837 -71.69 8.24 41.39
C LEU A 837 -72.37 8.19 42.76
N ALA A 838 -71.90 7.30 43.65
CA ALA A 838 -72.49 7.00 44.93
C ALA A 838 -71.48 6.35 45.89
N TYR A 839 -71.83 6.26 47.17
CA TYR A 839 -71.16 5.39 48.14
C TYR A 839 -72.17 4.40 48.73
N SER A 840 -71.68 3.25 49.20
CA SER A 840 -72.50 2.23 49.87
C SER A 840 -71.93 1.96 51.26
N ILE A 841 -72.74 2.28 52.28
CA ILE A 841 -72.40 2.17 53.70
C ILE A 841 -73.03 0.87 54.23
N ASP A 842 -72.19 -0.01 54.77
CA ASP A 842 -72.61 -1.22 55.48
C ASP A 842 -72.36 -1.02 56.98
N PHE A 843 -73.37 -1.28 57.80
CA PHE A 843 -73.34 -1.03 59.25
C PHE A 843 -73.99 -2.11 60.12
N GLY A 844 -74.39 -3.27 59.54
CA GLY A 844 -75.04 -4.36 60.29
C GLY A 844 -75.88 -5.29 59.41
N ASP A 845 -76.79 -6.07 60.02
CA ASP A 845 -77.59 -7.12 59.34
C ASP A 845 -78.72 -6.59 58.41
N LYS A 846 -78.52 -5.45 57.76
CA LYS A 846 -79.41 -4.84 56.76
C LYS A 846 -78.69 -4.79 55.39
N GLN A 847 -79.43 -4.56 54.31
CA GLN A 847 -78.77 -4.29 53.02
C GLN A 847 -77.94 -2.99 53.09
N PRO A 848 -76.74 -2.93 52.49
CA PRO A 848 -75.91 -1.74 52.49
C PRO A 848 -76.63 -0.51 51.91
N LEU A 849 -76.59 0.60 52.65
CA LEU A 849 -77.28 1.83 52.29
C LEU A 849 -76.49 2.60 51.23
N THR A 850 -77.07 2.78 50.04
CA THR A 850 -76.48 3.59 48.98
C THR A 850 -76.82 5.06 49.16
N VAL A 851 -75.80 5.90 49.36
CA VAL A 851 -75.88 7.35 49.50
C VAL A 851 -75.30 8.04 48.26
N GLY A 852 -75.67 9.29 48.01
CA GLY A 852 -75.24 10.06 46.82
C GLY A 852 -73.76 10.47 46.84
N LYS A 853 -73.41 11.47 46.02
CA LYS A 853 -72.05 12.06 45.94
C LYS A 853 -71.70 12.93 47.17
N VAL A 854 -71.76 12.35 48.36
CA VAL A 854 -71.46 13.01 49.65
C VAL A 854 -70.17 12.48 50.28
N THR A 855 -69.56 13.26 51.17
CA THR A 855 -68.38 12.87 51.98
C THR A 855 -68.68 12.78 53.48
N SER A 856 -69.94 12.98 53.86
CA SER A 856 -70.46 12.73 55.20
C SER A 856 -71.91 12.27 55.13
N TYR A 857 -72.36 11.53 56.14
CA TYR A 857 -73.72 11.04 56.25
C TYR A 857 -74.11 10.78 57.70
N ILE A 858 -75.37 11.02 58.03
CA ILE A 858 -75.96 10.71 59.33
C ILE A 858 -76.76 9.42 59.18
N LEU A 859 -76.30 8.34 59.83
CA LEU A 859 -77.08 7.11 60.00
C LEU A 859 -78.14 7.38 61.07
N ASP A 860 -79.42 7.17 60.74
CA ASP A 860 -80.55 7.39 61.64
C ASP A 860 -81.26 6.07 62.01
N ASN A 861 -82.32 6.16 62.81
CA ASN A 861 -83.15 5.02 63.23
C ASN A 861 -82.35 3.87 63.89
N LEU A 862 -81.26 4.20 64.58
CA LEU A 862 -80.42 3.28 65.33
C LEU A 862 -80.98 3.04 66.74
N GLN A 863 -80.60 1.91 67.33
CA GLN A 863 -80.97 1.59 68.73
C GLN A 863 -80.03 2.33 69.70
N PRO A 864 -80.51 2.84 70.84
CA PRO A 864 -79.67 3.37 71.91
C PRO A 864 -78.70 2.36 72.50
N ASP A 865 -77.64 2.87 73.13
CA ASP A 865 -76.58 2.10 73.82
C ASP A 865 -75.91 0.97 72.98
N THR A 866 -76.02 1.02 71.64
CA THR A 866 -75.70 -0.10 70.74
C THR A 866 -74.45 0.19 69.89
N THR A 867 -73.52 -0.76 69.83
CA THR A 867 -72.30 -0.65 69.00
C THR A 867 -72.53 -1.16 67.58
N TYR A 868 -72.38 -0.28 66.60
CA TYR A 868 -72.45 -0.57 65.17
C TYR A 868 -71.05 -0.77 64.57
N ARG A 869 -70.95 -1.60 63.51
CA ARG A 869 -69.68 -1.89 62.81
C ARG A 869 -69.77 -1.36 61.38
N ILE A 870 -69.14 -0.22 61.11
CA ILE A 870 -69.38 0.57 59.89
C ILE A 870 -68.20 0.41 58.92
N ARG A 871 -68.50 0.16 57.64
CA ARG A 871 -67.55 0.18 56.51
C ARG A 871 -68.23 0.79 55.28
N ILE A 872 -67.45 1.37 54.37
CA ILE A 872 -67.97 2.07 53.20
C ILE A 872 -67.19 1.72 51.92
N GLN A 873 -67.88 1.63 50.79
CA GLN A 873 -67.27 1.47 49.46
C GLN A 873 -67.79 2.56 48.50
N ALA A 874 -66.98 2.99 47.55
CA ALA A 874 -67.38 3.94 46.50
C ALA A 874 -67.84 3.19 45.23
N LEU A 875 -68.78 3.77 44.47
CA LEU A 875 -69.34 3.19 43.25
C LEU A 875 -69.22 4.16 42.08
N ASN A 876 -68.83 3.65 40.92
CA ASN A 876 -68.89 4.37 39.64
C ASN A 876 -69.64 3.56 38.57
N SER A 877 -69.63 4.00 37.31
CA SER A 877 -70.33 3.33 36.21
C SER A 877 -69.84 1.91 35.90
N LEU A 878 -68.70 1.48 36.46
CA LEU A 878 -68.10 0.16 36.27
C LEU A 878 -68.39 -0.79 37.45
N GLY A 879 -68.98 -0.28 38.54
CA GLY A 879 -69.36 -1.07 39.72
C GLY A 879 -68.85 -0.49 41.04
N ALA A 880 -68.85 -1.32 42.08
CA ALA A 880 -68.34 -0.99 43.39
C ALA A 880 -66.82 -1.25 43.51
N GLY A 881 -66.11 -0.30 44.13
CA GLY A 881 -64.75 -0.48 44.61
C GLY A 881 -64.71 -1.31 45.91
N PRO A 882 -63.52 -1.55 46.47
CA PRO A 882 -63.38 -2.28 47.73
C PRO A 882 -63.90 -1.47 48.93
N PHE A 883 -64.46 -2.18 49.92
CA PHE A 883 -64.81 -1.61 51.23
C PHE A 883 -63.57 -1.07 51.98
N SER A 884 -63.79 0.02 52.71
CA SER A 884 -62.87 0.59 53.69
C SER A 884 -62.51 -0.40 54.80
N HIS A 885 -61.55 0.01 55.64
CA HIS A 885 -61.43 -0.57 56.98
C HIS A 885 -62.74 -0.35 57.78
N MET A 886 -63.00 -1.24 58.73
CA MET A 886 -64.25 -1.26 59.49
C MET A 886 -64.07 -0.57 60.85
N ILE A 887 -64.77 0.53 61.08
CA ILE A 887 -64.80 1.25 62.36
C ILE A 887 -65.90 0.71 63.28
N LYS A 888 -65.85 1.06 64.57
CA LYS A 888 -66.84 0.67 65.59
C LYS A 888 -67.30 1.92 66.34
N LEU A 889 -68.56 2.31 66.14
CA LEU A 889 -69.17 3.47 66.79
C LEU A 889 -70.31 3.01 67.71
N LYS A 890 -70.68 3.79 68.73
CA LYS A 890 -71.70 3.39 69.71
C LYS A 890 -72.65 4.56 69.98
N THR A 891 -73.95 4.32 69.81
CA THR A 891 -75.00 5.27 70.24
C THR A 891 -75.00 5.44 71.76
N LYS A 892 -75.34 6.64 72.22
CA LYS A 892 -75.47 6.97 73.65
C LYS A 892 -76.74 6.32 74.26
N PRO A 893 -76.81 6.12 75.59
CA PRO A 893 -78.05 5.77 76.25
C PRO A 893 -79.07 6.91 76.18
N LEU A 894 -80.36 6.61 76.35
CA LEU A 894 -81.42 7.63 76.42
C LEU A 894 -81.25 8.56 77.64
N PRO A 895 -81.71 9.83 77.57
CA PRO A 895 -81.81 10.72 78.73
C PRO A 895 -82.74 10.17 79.82
N PRO A 896 -82.47 10.43 81.11
CA PRO A 896 -83.23 9.88 82.23
C PRO A 896 -84.51 10.67 82.56
N ASP A 897 -85.55 9.96 83.01
CA ASP A 897 -86.79 10.55 83.53
C ASP A 897 -86.57 11.39 84.82
N PRO A 898 -87.40 12.43 85.06
CA PRO A 898 -87.29 13.27 86.26
C PRO A 898 -87.59 12.52 87.56
N PRO A 899 -86.81 12.76 88.63
CA PRO A 899 -87.02 12.10 89.92
C PRO A 899 -88.23 12.67 90.68
N ARG A 900 -88.82 11.85 91.55
CA ARG A 900 -89.85 12.29 92.50
C ARG A 900 -89.25 13.19 93.59
N LEU A 901 -89.96 14.26 93.97
CA LEU A 901 -89.54 15.25 94.98
C LEU A 901 -90.45 15.22 96.21
N GLU A 902 -89.88 15.20 97.41
CA GLU A 902 -90.60 15.07 98.68
C GLU A 902 -90.06 16.00 99.77
N CYS A 903 -90.91 16.47 100.68
CA CYS A 903 -90.51 17.27 101.84
C CYS A 903 -90.47 16.41 103.11
N VAL A 904 -89.25 16.17 103.64
CA VAL A 904 -88.98 15.22 104.73
C VAL A 904 -88.86 15.85 106.13
N ALA A 905 -88.80 17.19 106.23
CA ALA A 905 -88.89 17.91 107.50
C ALA A 905 -89.27 19.38 107.27
N PHE A 906 -90.05 19.97 108.18
CA PHE A 906 -90.50 21.36 108.08
C PHE A 906 -90.50 22.09 109.42
N SER A 907 -90.42 23.42 109.37
CA SER A 907 -90.76 24.32 110.46
C SER A 907 -91.41 25.58 109.90
N HIS A 908 -91.89 26.48 110.77
CA HIS A 908 -92.53 27.73 110.36
C HIS A 908 -91.61 28.70 109.54
N GLN A 909 -90.33 28.35 109.31
CA GLN A 909 -89.40 29.08 108.43
C GLN A 909 -88.50 28.21 107.54
N ASN A 910 -88.68 26.88 107.48
CA ASN A 910 -87.77 25.97 106.77
C ASN A 910 -88.50 24.77 106.15
N LEU A 911 -87.99 24.26 105.02
CA LEU A 911 -88.38 23.00 104.40
C LEU A 911 -87.11 22.20 104.03
N LYS A 912 -87.09 20.89 104.28
CA LYS A 912 -86.02 19.99 103.84
C LYS A 912 -86.57 19.05 102.78
N LEU A 913 -86.03 19.13 101.57
CA LEU A 913 -86.45 18.36 100.40
C LEU A 913 -85.50 17.17 100.14
N LYS A 914 -86.05 16.11 99.56
CA LYS A 914 -85.37 14.86 99.14
C LYS A 914 -85.90 14.41 97.80
N TRP A 915 -85.06 13.76 96.99
CA TRP A 915 -85.45 13.14 95.73
C TRP A 915 -84.62 11.89 95.42
N GLY A 916 -85.06 11.08 94.45
CA GLY A 916 -84.25 10.00 93.88
C GLY A 916 -84.31 8.62 94.56
N GLU A 917 -85.23 8.36 95.49
CA GLU A 917 -85.47 7.01 96.01
C GLU A 917 -86.60 6.31 95.23
N GLY A 918 -86.26 5.57 94.16
CA GLY A 918 -87.26 4.67 93.53
C GLY A 918 -87.09 4.18 92.08
N THR A 919 -85.90 3.86 91.58
CA THR A 919 -85.72 3.08 90.31
C THR A 919 -84.37 2.30 90.31
N PRO A 920 -84.12 1.31 89.42
CA PRO A 920 -83.28 0.13 89.76
C PRO A 920 -81.75 0.25 89.63
N LYS A 921 -81.05 -0.69 90.27
CA LYS A 921 -79.59 -0.91 90.23
C LYS A 921 -79.09 -1.51 88.90
N THR A 922 -79.20 -0.80 87.78
CA THR A 922 -78.64 -1.22 86.48
C THR A 922 -77.96 -0.11 85.67
N LEU A 923 -77.68 1.05 86.29
CA LEU A 923 -76.91 2.14 85.68
C LEU A 923 -75.78 2.56 86.64
N SER A 924 -74.63 2.95 86.08
CA SER A 924 -73.50 3.51 86.83
C SER A 924 -73.89 4.87 87.40
N THR A 925 -73.91 4.99 88.72
CA THR A 925 -74.47 6.13 89.47
C THR A 925 -73.69 7.43 89.39
N ASP A 926 -72.64 7.50 88.59
CA ASP A 926 -71.61 8.55 88.65
C ASP A 926 -71.78 9.64 87.57
N SER A 927 -72.63 9.44 86.55
CA SER A 927 -72.83 10.40 85.44
C SER A 927 -74.21 11.10 85.39
N VAL A 928 -75.09 10.87 86.38
CA VAL A 928 -76.41 11.55 86.44
C VAL A 928 -76.36 12.80 87.33
N GLN A 929 -76.71 13.96 86.78
CA GLN A 929 -76.88 15.22 87.54
C GLN A 929 -78.35 15.59 87.70
N TYR A 930 -78.72 16.13 88.86
CA TYR A 930 -80.04 16.67 89.15
C TYR A 930 -80.03 18.20 89.14
N HIS A 931 -81.13 18.81 88.71
CA HIS A 931 -81.30 20.26 88.65
C HIS A 931 -82.65 20.64 89.28
N LEU A 932 -82.63 21.15 90.51
CA LEU A 932 -83.78 21.58 91.31
C LEU A 932 -84.05 23.08 91.14
N GLN A 933 -85.31 23.45 90.97
CA GLN A 933 -85.78 24.82 90.82
C GLN A 933 -86.95 25.11 91.80
N MET A 934 -87.17 26.39 92.12
CA MET A 934 -88.28 26.87 92.95
C MET A 934 -88.90 28.12 92.32
N GLU A 935 -90.22 28.26 92.42
CA GLU A 935 -90.94 29.45 91.94
C GLU A 935 -90.65 30.67 92.84
N ASP A 936 -90.33 31.81 92.22
CA ASP A 936 -90.15 33.10 92.90
C ASP A 936 -91.47 33.89 93.02
N LYS A 937 -91.41 35.09 93.61
CA LYS A 937 -92.59 35.96 93.78
C LYS A 937 -93.21 36.47 92.47
N ASN A 938 -92.53 36.27 91.33
CA ASN A 938 -92.95 36.71 90.01
C ASN A 938 -93.43 35.53 89.13
N GLY A 939 -93.52 34.32 89.69
CA GLY A 939 -93.90 33.10 88.96
C GLY A 939 -92.76 32.49 88.13
N ARG A 940 -91.50 32.89 88.37
CA ARG A 940 -90.34 32.35 87.64
C ARG A 940 -89.65 31.26 88.46
N PHE A 941 -89.46 30.09 87.86
CA PHE A 941 -88.60 29.06 88.43
C PHE A 941 -87.13 29.50 88.41
N ILE A 942 -86.54 29.64 89.60
CA ILE A 942 -85.13 29.93 89.83
C ILE A 942 -84.39 28.66 90.27
N SER A 943 -83.18 28.45 89.77
CA SER A 943 -82.36 27.29 90.16
C SER A 943 -81.94 27.40 91.64
N LEU A 944 -82.22 26.35 92.42
CA LEU A 944 -81.79 26.22 93.81
C LEU A 944 -80.57 25.30 93.96
N TYR A 945 -80.43 24.31 93.08
CA TYR A 945 -79.35 23.32 93.14
C TYR A 945 -79.13 22.66 91.77
N ARG A 946 -77.86 22.45 91.40
CA ARG A 946 -77.45 21.59 90.26
C ARG A 946 -76.27 20.70 90.69
N GLY A 947 -76.37 19.39 90.46
CA GLY A 947 -75.34 18.40 90.81
C GLY A 947 -75.89 17.04 91.28
N PRO A 948 -75.05 16.14 91.83
CA PRO A 948 -75.42 14.75 92.15
C PRO A 948 -76.10 14.54 93.51
N CYS A 949 -76.27 15.57 94.35
CA CYS A 949 -76.89 15.40 95.67
C CYS A 949 -78.40 15.12 95.57
N HIS A 950 -78.90 14.33 96.53
CA HIS A 950 -80.28 13.83 96.57
C HIS A 950 -81.17 14.55 97.62
N THR A 951 -80.67 15.61 98.28
CA THR A 951 -81.39 16.38 99.30
C THR A 951 -80.96 17.84 99.33
N TYR A 952 -81.88 18.75 99.68
CA TYR A 952 -81.58 20.18 99.87
C TYR A 952 -82.44 20.81 100.97
N LYS A 953 -81.92 21.82 101.69
CA LYS A 953 -82.66 22.49 102.78
C LYS A 953 -82.93 23.96 102.44
N VAL A 954 -84.20 24.27 102.19
CA VAL A 954 -84.72 25.62 101.97
C VAL A 954 -84.98 26.31 103.31
N GLN A 955 -84.60 27.59 103.44
CA GLN A 955 -84.57 28.33 104.71
C GLN A 955 -85.02 29.79 104.51
N ARG A 956 -85.39 30.48 105.60
CA ARG A 956 -85.93 31.85 105.61
C ARG A 956 -87.28 31.98 104.89
N LEU A 957 -88.14 30.99 105.11
CA LEU A 957 -89.52 30.98 104.64
C LEU A 957 -90.42 31.71 105.65
N ASN A 958 -91.61 32.12 105.20
CA ASN A 958 -92.65 32.68 106.08
C ASN A 958 -93.54 31.57 106.64
N GLU A 959 -94.17 31.77 107.80
CA GLU A 959 -95.21 30.87 108.32
C GLU A 959 -96.48 30.90 107.46
N SER A 960 -97.25 29.80 107.45
CA SER A 960 -98.52 29.66 106.70
C SER A 960 -98.43 29.99 105.20
N THR A 961 -97.27 29.74 104.57
CA THR A 961 -96.98 30.13 103.18
C THR A 961 -96.59 28.91 102.34
N SER A 962 -97.13 28.82 101.13
CA SER A 962 -96.88 27.74 100.16
C SER A 962 -95.80 28.12 99.15
N TYR A 963 -94.98 27.16 98.73
CA TYR A 963 -93.88 27.33 97.78
C TYR A 963 -93.88 26.18 96.76
N LYS A 964 -93.63 26.47 95.47
CA LYS A 964 -93.57 25.46 94.41
C LYS A 964 -92.15 25.12 93.95
N PHE A 965 -91.94 23.87 93.51
CA PHE A 965 -90.64 23.32 93.11
C PHE A 965 -90.75 22.38 91.90
N CYS A 966 -89.72 22.35 91.06
CA CYS A 966 -89.58 21.41 89.92
C CYS A 966 -88.15 20.82 89.89
N ILE A 967 -87.96 19.64 89.31
CA ILE A 967 -86.66 18.98 89.20
C ILE A 967 -86.52 18.20 87.88
N GLN A 968 -85.32 18.18 87.30
CA GLN A 968 -84.96 17.33 86.15
C GLN A 968 -83.67 16.56 86.41
N ALA A 969 -83.43 15.49 85.64
CA ALA A 969 -82.20 14.72 85.61
C ALA A 969 -81.48 14.89 84.25
N CYS A 970 -80.17 14.65 84.21
CA CYS A 970 -79.32 14.86 83.03
C CYS A 970 -78.22 13.79 83.01
N ASN A 971 -77.88 13.25 81.84
CA ASN A 971 -76.79 12.29 81.62
C ASN A 971 -75.94 12.65 80.38
N GLU A 972 -75.06 11.74 79.96
CA GLU A 972 -74.15 11.88 78.81
C GLU A 972 -74.85 12.13 77.44
N ALA A 973 -76.17 11.92 77.34
CA ALA A 973 -76.98 12.21 76.16
C ALA A 973 -77.78 13.53 76.26
N GLY A 974 -77.75 14.23 77.40
CA GLY A 974 -78.35 15.56 77.56
C GLY A 974 -79.24 15.72 78.81
N GLU A 975 -79.95 16.85 78.85
CA GLU A 975 -80.96 17.11 79.89
C GLU A 975 -82.26 16.36 79.59
N GLY A 976 -82.72 15.54 80.55
CA GLY A 976 -84.03 14.90 80.53
C GLY A 976 -85.17 15.87 80.92
N PRO A 977 -86.43 15.46 80.76
CA PRO A 977 -87.58 16.34 80.94
C PRO A 977 -87.77 16.82 82.38
N LEU A 978 -88.40 17.99 82.54
CA LEU A 978 -88.79 18.57 83.83
C LEU A 978 -89.90 17.76 84.51
N SER A 979 -89.83 17.65 85.84
CA SER A 979 -90.93 17.14 86.65
C SER A 979 -92.16 18.05 86.63
N GLN A 980 -93.31 17.49 87.01
CA GLN A 980 -94.46 18.25 87.49
C GLN A 980 -94.09 19.20 88.66
N GLU A 981 -94.93 20.22 88.91
CA GLU A 981 -94.79 21.14 90.04
C GLU A 981 -95.15 20.44 91.37
N TYR A 982 -94.30 20.60 92.39
CA TYR A 982 -94.52 20.12 93.77
C TYR A 982 -94.72 21.31 94.71
N ILE A 983 -95.76 21.28 95.54
CA ILE A 983 -96.11 22.40 96.43
C ILE A 983 -95.99 21.99 97.91
N PHE A 984 -95.30 22.81 98.72
CA PHE A 984 -95.12 22.58 100.15
C PHE A 984 -95.40 23.84 100.99
N THR A 985 -96.02 23.67 102.16
CA THR A 985 -96.54 24.77 103.01
C THR A 985 -95.98 24.70 104.44
N THR A 986 -95.73 25.87 105.05
CA THR A 986 -95.21 26.02 106.42
C THR A 986 -96.32 26.18 107.49
N PRO A 987 -96.12 25.72 108.76
CA PRO A 987 -97.10 25.85 109.85
C PRO A 987 -97.13 27.24 110.55
N LYS A 988 -98.15 27.48 111.39
CA LYS A 988 -98.40 28.69 112.23
C LYS A 988 -97.64 28.67 113.59
N SER A 989 -97.78 29.74 114.40
CA SER A 989 -97.05 30.04 115.65
C SER A 989 -97.94 30.32 116.89
N VAL A 990 -97.37 30.20 118.11
CA VAL A 990 -98.07 30.29 119.42
C VAL A 990 -97.92 31.66 120.14
N PRO A 991 -98.76 32.00 121.15
CA PRO A 991 -98.74 33.30 121.85
C PRO A 991 -97.65 33.51 122.91
N ALA A 992 -97.51 34.77 123.33
CA ALA A 992 -96.64 35.22 124.42
C ALA A 992 -97.30 35.19 125.81
N ALA A 993 -96.49 35.35 126.86
CA ALA A 993 -96.90 35.32 128.27
C ALA A 993 -97.56 36.63 128.76
N LEU A 994 -98.43 36.54 129.77
CA LEU A 994 -99.08 37.68 130.43
C LEU A 994 -98.42 38.08 131.76
N LYS A 995 -98.73 39.31 132.21
CA LYS A 995 -98.42 39.81 133.56
C LYS A 995 -99.46 39.34 134.60
N ALA A 996 -99.14 39.51 135.88
CA ALA A 996 -100.00 39.15 137.01
C ALA A 996 -101.29 40.01 137.09
N PRO A 997 -102.45 39.45 137.49
CA PRO A 997 -103.70 40.19 137.58
C PRO A 997 -103.80 41.07 138.84
N LYS A 998 -104.35 42.28 138.71
CA LYS A 998 -104.64 43.17 139.86
C LYS A 998 -105.97 42.80 140.52
N ILE A 999 -106.15 43.15 141.79
CA ILE A 999 -107.37 42.88 142.58
C ILE A 999 -107.77 44.15 143.34
N GLU A 1000 -109.02 44.59 143.21
CA GLU A 1000 -109.60 45.72 143.94
C GLU A 1000 -110.81 45.26 144.75
N LYS A 1001 -111.01 45.79 145.97
CA LYS A 1001 -112.09 45.39 146.87
C LYS A 1001 -113.29 46.33 146.70
N VAL A 1002 -114.44 45.77 146.32
CA VAL A 1002 -115.68 46.54 146.06
C VAL A 1002 -116.54 46.65 147.32
N ASN A 1003 -116.69 45.56 148.09
CA ASN A 1003 -117.34 45.58 149.40
C ASN A 1003 -116.83 44.42 150.29
N GLY A 1004 -117.50 44.11 151.40
CA GLY A 1004 -117.12 43.04 152.34
C GLY A 1004 -117.05 41.62 151.72
N HIS A 1005 -117.82 41.38 150.65
CA HIS A 1005 -118.04 40.07 150.02
C HIS A 1005 -117.66 40.00 148.53
N VAL A 1006 -117.29 41.13 147.91
CA VAL A 1006 -117.00 41.22 146.47
C VAL A 1006 -115.66 41.92 146.18
N CYS A 1007 -114.85 41.33 145.31
CA CYS A 1007 -113.67 41.95 144.69
C CYS A 1007 -113.75 41.89 143.16
N GLU A 1008 -112.91 42.67 142.49
CA GLU A 1008 -112.79 42.75 141.04
C GLU A 1008 -111.34 42.53 140.61
N ILE A 1009 -111.13 41.68 139.61
CA ILE A 1009 -109.82 41.22 139.16
C ILE A 1009 -109.60 41.69 137.72
N THR A 1010 -108.42 42.23 137.38
CA THR A 1010 -108.13 42.80 136.04
C THR A 1010 -106.75 42.41 135.51
N TRP A 1011 -106.58 42.30 134.18
CA TRP A 1011 -105.32 41.94 133.52
C TRP A 1011 -105.09 42.65 132.18
N GLU A 1012 -103.92 42.42 131.59
CA GLU A 1012 -103.46 43.03 130.32
C GLU A 1012 -104.00 42.26 129.10
N CYS A 1013 -104.37 43.00 128.04
CA CYS A 1013 -104.94 42.42 126.82
C CYS A 1013 -103.91 42.44 125.67
N LEU A 1014 -103.73 41.29 125.01
CA LEU A 1014 -102.89 41.11 123.81
C LEU A 1014 -103.70 41.33 122.53
N GLN A 1015 -103.01 41.76 121.47
CA GLN A 1015 -103.60 41.93 120.13
C GLN A 1015 -103.76 40.59 119.38
N PRO A 1016 -104.78 40.44 118.50
CA PRO A 1016 -104.97 39.25 117.67
C PRO A 1016 -103.75 38.91 116.79
N MET A 1017 -103.42 37.62 116.67
CA MET A 1017 -102.24 37.17 115.92
C MET A 1017 -102.62 36.81 114.48
N LYS A 1018 -102.34 37.71 113.53
CA LYS A 1018 -102.75 37.57 112.10
C LYS A 1018 -104.26 37.28 111.93
N GLY A 1019 -105.09 37.93 112.73
CA GLY A 1019 -106.55 37.77 112.69
C GLY A 1019 -107.10 36.63 113.56
N ASP A 1020 -106.28 35.66 113.98
CA ASP A 1020 -106.71 34.69 114.99
C ASP A 1020 -106.92 35.42 116.35
N PRO A 1021 -108.12 35.35 116.95
CA PRO A 1021 -108.41 36.05 118.20
C PRO A 1021 -107.68 35.43 119.39
N VAL A 1022 -107.42 36.26 120.40
CA VAL A 1022 -106.78 35.86 121.66
C VAL A 1022 -107.79 36.00 122.80
N ILE A 1023 -107.97 34.93 123.57
CA ILE A 1023 -108.84 34.88 124.76
C ILE A 1023 -108.03 34.53 126.00
N TYR A 1024 -108.62 34.77 127.17
CA TYR A 1024 -107.97 34.63 128.48
C TYR A 1024 -108.56 33.48 129.29
N SER A 1025 -107.77 32.92 130.21
CA SER A 1025 -108.24 31.96 131.23
C SER A 1025 -107.73 32.39 132.61
N LEU A 1026 -108.64 32.82 133.50
CA LEU A 1026 -108.36 33.23 134.88
C LEU A 1026 -108.73 32.09 135.84
N GLN A 1027 -107.84 31.83 136.79
CA GLN A 1027 -108.01 30.78 137.81
C GLN A 1027 -107.87 31.34 139.22
N VAL A 1028 -108.65 30.81 140.18
CA VAL A 1028 -108.58 31.14 141.61
C VAL A 1028 -108.28 29.92 142.48
N MET A 1029 -107.61 30.16 143.60
CA MET A 1029 -107.34 29.24 144.70
C MET A 1029 -107.83 29.89 146.01
N VAL A 1030 -108.39 29.12 146.94
CA VAL A 1030 -108.96 29.63 148.21
C VAL A 1030 -108.34 28.87 149.39
N GLY A 1031 -107.81 29.59 150.38
CA GLY A 1031 -106.90 29.01 151.37
C GLY A 1031 -105.51 28.72 150.78
N LYS A 1032 -104.58 28.25 151.63
CA LYS A 1032 -103.18 28.04 151.21
C LYS A 1032 -102.97 26.83 150.30
N ASP A 1033 -103.79 25.79 150.48
CA ASP A 1033 -103.52 24.41 150.01
C ASP A 1033 -104.64 23.86 149.10
N SER A 1034 -105.41 24.73 148.45
CA SER A 1034 -106.39 24.35 147.41
C SER A 1034 -105.78 24.41 146.00
N GLU A 1035 -106.36 23.69 145.03
CA GLU A 1035 -105.98 23.84 143.61
C GLU A 1035 -106.48 25.14 142.97
N PHE A 1036 -105.81 25.57 141.89
CA PHE A 1036 -106.30 26.63 141.00
C PHE A 1036 -107.46 26.13 140.12
N LYS A 1037 -108.69 26.58 140.41
CA LYS A 1037 -109.86 26.32 139.59
C LYS A 1037 -110.11 27.47 138.63
N GLN A 1038 -110.32 27.17 137.34
CA GLN A 1038 -110.70 28.18 136.35
C GLN A 1038 -112.07 28.77 136.71
N ILE A 1039 -112.12 30.09 136.90
CA ILE A 1039 -113.36 30.83 137.19
C ILE A 1039 -113.83 31.66 136.00
N TYR A 1040 -112.97 31.90 135.02
CA TYR A 1040 -113.31 32.59 133.79
C TYR A 1040 -112.47 32.06 132.63
N LYS A 1041 -113.08 31.86 131.46
CA LYS A 1041 -112.39 31.76 130.16
C LYS A 1041 -113.22 32.53 129.13
N GLY A 1042 -112.59 33.49 128.45
CA GLY A 1042 -113.28 34.39 127.51
C GLY A 1042 -112.42 35.60 127.11
N PRO A 1043 -112.95 36.54 126.32
CA PRO A 1043 -112.18 37.65 125.73
C PRO A 1043 -111.94 38.84 126.68
N ASP A 1044 -112.69 38.95 127.78
CA ASP A 1044 -112.67 40.11 128.68
C ASP A 1044 -111.37 40.17 129.49
N SER A 1045 -110.97 41.38 129.86
CA SER A 1045 -109.78 41.66 130.67
C SER A 1045 -110.08 41.95 132.14
N SER A 1046 -111.34 41.76 132.58
CA SER A 1046 -111.76 41.88 133.97
C SER A 1046 -112.78 40.81 134.37
N PHE A 1047 -112.85 40.52 135.67
CA PHE A 1047 -113.82 39.59 136.25
C PHE A 1047 -114.15 39.98 137.70
N ARG A 1048 -115.45 40.02 138.06
CA ARG A 1048 -115.91 40.35 139.40
C ARG A 1048 -116.25 39.07 140.19
N TYR A 1049 -115.56 38.85 141.31
CA TYR A 1049 -115.70 37.66 142.15
C TYR A 1049 -116.47 38.00 143.44
N SER A 1050 -117.65 37.42 143.59
CA SER A 1050 -118.66 37.80 144.61
C SER A 1050 -118.82 36.80 145.76
N SER A 1051 -117.96 35.79 145.86
CA SER A 1051 -118.04 34.71 146.86
C SER A 1051 -116.95 34.82 147.94
N LEU A 1052 -116.62 36.05 148.38
CA LEU A 1052 -115.61 36.25 149.42
C LEU A 1052 -116.17 35.96 150.82
N GLN A 1053 -115.56 34.98 151.48
CA GLN A 1053 -115.74 34.71 152.90
C GLN A 1053 -114.78 35.58 153.73
N LEU A 1054 -115.23 35.99 154.92
CA LEU A 1054 -114.45 36.78 155.86
C LEU A 1054 -113.27 35.96 156.40
N ASN A 1055 -112.12 36.62 156.61
CA ASN A 1055 -110.85 36.04 157.05
C ASN A 1055 -110.25 34.91 156.18
N CYS A 1056 -110.72 34.69 154.95
CA CYS A 1056 -110.13 33.71 154.02
C CYS A 1056 -109.08 34.33 153.08
N GLU A 1057 -108.00 33.58 152.77
CA GLU A 1057 -107.01 33.90 151.73
C GLU A 1057 -107.53 33.48 150.33
N TYR A 1058 -107.30 34.30 149.30
CA TYR A 1058 -107.63 34.01 147.90
C TYR A 1058 -106.42 34.32 146.98
N ARG A 1059 -106.14 33.47 145.98
CA ARG A 1059 -105.03 33.63 145.02
C ARG A 1059 -105.49 33.53 143.57
N PHE A 1060 -105.00 34.39 142.66
CA PHE A 1060 -105.45 34.49 141.25
C PHE A 1060 -104.30 34.51 140.22
N ARG A 1061 -104.49 33.90 139.03
CA ARG A 1061 -103.53 33.91 137.87
C ARG A 1061 -104.25 33.82 136.50
N VAL A 1062 -103.61 34.24 135.40
CA VAL A 1062 -104.24 34.26 134.05
C VAL A 1062 -103.30 33.82 132.89
N CYS A 1063 -103.79 33.17 131.83
CA CYS A 1063 -103.05 32.98 130.56
C CYS A 1063 -103.78 33.57 129.34
N ALA A 1064 -103.06 33.67 128.22
CA ALA A 1064 -103.59 34.03 126.90
C ALA A 1064 -103.59 32.79 125.96
N ILE A 1065 -104.59 32.68 125.09
CA ILE A 1065 -104.81 31.54 124.17
C ILE A 1065 -105.18 32.10 122.80
N ARG A 1066 -104.39 31.80 121.76
CA ARG A 1066 -104.75 32.10 120.36
C ARG A 1066 -105.65 30.99 119.85
N GLN A 1067 -106.89 31.33 119.51
CA GLN A 1067 -107.81 30.39 118.90
C GLN A 1067 -107.56 30.40 117.39
N CYS A 1068 -106.80 29.43 116.87
CA CYS A 1068 -106.57 29.37 115.43
C CYS A 1068 -107.88 29.04 114.71
N GLN A 1069 -108.30 29.94 113.81
CA GLN A 1069 -109.47 29.78 112.96
C GLN A 1069 -109.05 29.12 111.64
N ASP A 1070 -108.58 27.86 111.74
CA ASP A 1070 -108.35 27.03 110.55
C ASP A 1070 -109.60 26.20 110.22
N PRO A 1071 -109.95 26.05 108.92
CA PRO A 1071 -111.22 25.45 108.49
C PRO A 1071 -111.34 23.93 108.76
N VAL A 1072 -110.33 23.32 109.38
CA VAL A 1072 -110.27 21.90 109.75
C VAL A 1072 -110.60 21.68 111.25
N GLY A 1073 -110.70 22.75 112.05
CA GLY A 1073 -111.10 22.70 113.45
C GLY A 1073 -110.32 23.67 114.33
N HIS A 1074 -110.96 24.20 115.38
CA HIS A 1074 -110.33 25.15 116.29
C HIS A 1074 -109.26 24.50 117.16
N GLN A 1075 -107.99 24.82 116.88
CA GLN A 1075 -106.86 24.48 117.73
C GLN A 1075 -106.51 25.69 118.63
N ASP A 1076 -106.85 25.58 119.91
CA ASP A 1076 -106.43 26.54 120.95
C ASP A 1076 -104.92 26.43 121.17
N LEU A 1077 -104.15 27.37 120.59
CA LEU A 1077 -102.72 27.53 120.87
C LEU A 1077 -102.55 28.28 122.19
N VAL A 1078 -102.54 27.52 123.28
CA VAL A 1078 -102.42 28.01 124.65
C VAL A 1078 -101.02 28.58 124.92
N GLY A 1079 -100.96 29.87 125.27
CA GLY A 1079 -99.76 30.52 125.81
C GLY A 1079 -99.59 30.26 127.32
N PRO A 1080 -98.40 30.52 127.88
CA PRO A 1080 -98.10 30.25 129.28
C PRO A 1080 -98.88 31.15 130.26
N TYR A 1081 -99.18 30.61 131.45
CA TYR A 1081 -99.84 31.34 132.55
C TYR A 1081 -98.93 32.37 133.22
N SER A 1082 -99.54 33.44 133.72
CA SER A 1082 -98.88 34.51 134.47
C SER A 1082 -98.68 34.17 135.95
N THR A 1083 -97.93 35.04 136.63
CA THR A 1083 -97.67 34.98 138.08
C THR A 1083 -98.91 35.32 138.92
N THR A 1084 -98.91 34.82 140.16
CA THR A 1084 -100.09 34.80 141.05
C THR A 1084 -100.13 35.97 142.03
N VAL A 1085 -101.34 36.48 142.36
CA VAL A 1085 -101.59 37.55 143.36
C VAL A 1085 -102.53 37.06 144.48
N LEU A 1086 -102.34 37.55 145.73
CA LEU A 1086 -103.00 37.13 146.98
C LEU A 1086 -103.92 38.23 147.56
N PHE A 1087 -105.01 37.85 148.25
CA PHE A 1087 -106.04 38.76 148.81
C PHE A 1087 -106.74 38.20 150.08
N ILE A 1088 -107.21 39.07 151.02
CA ILE A 1088 -107.82 38.71 152.34
C ILE A 1088 -108.94 39.73 152.74
N SER A 1089 -109.92 39.37 153.60
CA SER A 1089 -111.05 40.24 154.03
C SER A 1089 -111.26 40.32 155.57
N GLN A 1090 -111.52 41.51 156.13
CA GLN A 1090 -111.67 41.81 157.59
C GLN A 1090 -112.78 42.86 157.91
N ARG A 1091 -113.03 43.16 159.20
CA ARG A 1091 -114.06 44.08 159.76
C ARG A 1091 -113.41 45.28 160.51
N THR A 1092 -114.10 46.43 160.61
CA THR A 1092 -113.55 47.74 161.03
C THR A 1092 -114.00 48.26 162.40
N GLU A 1093 -113.05 48.86 163.14
CA GLU A 1093 -113.22 50.04 164.01
C GLU A 1093 -111.89 50.86 164.05
N PRO A 1094 -111.86 52.16 164.40
CA PRO A 1094 -110.70 53.07 164.22
C PRO A 1094 -110.06 53.56 165.54
N PRO A 1095 -108.99 54.40 165.54
CA PRO A 1095 -107.91 54.64 164.55
C PRO A 1095 -106.48 54.56 165.15
N ALA A 1096 -105.42 54.46 164.33
CA ALA A 1096 -104.07 55.03 164.60
C ALA A 1096 -103.08 54.91 163.41
N SER A 1097 -102.02 55.73 163.45
CA SER A 1097 -101.07 56.17 162.41
C SER A 1097 -99.87 55.26 161.99
N THR A 1098 -99.08 55.78 161.03
CA THR A 1098 -97.58 55.71 160.88
C THR A 1098 -96.81 54.59 160.09
N ASN A 1099 -96.38 54.94 158.85
CA ASN A 1099 -94.98 55.03 158.32
C ASN A 1099 -94.04 53.82 157.90
N ARG A 1100 -93.36 54.00 156.73
CA ARG A 1100 -91.96 53.62 156.28
C ARG A 1100 -91.60 52.15 155.90
N ASP A 1101 -90.58 51.78 155.07
CA ASP A 1101 -89.63 52.42 154.08
C ASP A 1101 -88.81 51.37 153.19
N THR A 1102 -87.98 51.81 152.19
CA THR A 1102 -86.79 51.16 151.48
C THR A 1102 -86.98 50.03 150.38
N VAL A 1103 -86.03 49.51 149.52
CA VAL A 1103 -84.89 49.89 148.57
C VAL A 1103 -84.21 48.57 147.99
N GLU A 1104 -83.44 48.29 146.89
CA GLU A 1104 -82.70 48.89 145.70
C GLU A 1104 -82.93 48.00 144.38
N SER A 1105 -82.12 47.69 143.30
CA SER A 1105 -80.72 47.91 142.78
C SER A 1105 -80.53 47.91 141.20
N THR A 1106 -79.47 47.29 140.60
CA THR A 1106 -78.93 47.48 139.18
C THR A 1106 -78.45 46.18 138.44
N ARG A 1107 -77.70 46.02 137.30
CA ARG A 1107 -76.71 46.82 136.47
C ARG A 1107 -76.53 46.33 134.96
N THR A 1108 -75.35 46.41 134.28
CA THR A 1108 -75.07 46.12 132.80
C THR A 1108 -73.67 45.46 132.54
N ARG A 1109 -73.00 45.19 131.36
CA ARG A 1109 -72.78 45.72 129.94
C ARG A 1109 -71.88 44.68 129.12
N ARG A 1110 -71.36 44.70 127.85
CA ARG A 1110 -71.44 45.38 126.50
C ARG A 1110 -70.77 44.48 125.37
N ALA A 1111 -70.35 44.99 124.17
CA ALA A 1111 -69.81 44.25 122.96
C ALA A 1111 -68.83 45.05 122.01
N LEU A 1112 -68.44 44.52 120.82
CA LEU A 1112 -67.52 45.09 119.75
C LEU A 1112 -67.96 44.78 118.27
N SER A 1113 -67.28 45.30 117.21
CA SER A 1113 -67.82 45.46 115.80
C SER A 1113 -66.86 45.21 114.58
N ASP A 1114 -67.36 45.37 113.34
CA ASP A 1114 -67.01 44.58 112.13
C ASP A 1114 -65.91 45.04 111.11
N GLU A 1115 -65.43 46.29 111.10
CA GLU A 1115 -64.70 46.87 109.93
C GLU A 1115 -63.39 46.16 109.53
N GLN A 1116 -62.84 45.28 110.38
CA GLN A 1116 -61.61 44.51 110.10
C GLN A 1116 -61.76 43.41 109.03
N CYS A 1117 -62.98 42.95 108.73
CA CYS A 1117 -63.17 41.75 107.89
C CYS A 1117 -62.96 41.96 106.38
N ALA A 1118 -63.08 43.19 105.87
CA ALA A 1118 -63.14 43.44 104.42
C ALA A 1118 -61.78 43.24 103.70
N ALA A 1119 -60.67 43.58 104.35
CA ALA A 1119 -59.35 43.60 103.73
C ALA A 1119 -58.81 42.20 103.35
N VAL A 1120 -59.20 41.15 104.10
CA VAL A 1120 -58.69 39.78 103.91
C VAL A 1120 -59.22 39.13 102.62
N ILE A 1121 -60.43 39.49 102.20
CA ILE A 1121 -61.14 38.83 101.09
C ILE A 1121 -60.50 39.17 99.73
N LEU A 1122 -60.02 40.41 99.54
CA LEU A 1122 -59.45 40.86 98.27
C LEU A 1122 -58.09 40.20 97.95
N VAL A 1123 -57.28 39.88 98.96
CA VAL A 1123 -55.96 39.26 98.77
C VAL A 1123 -56.07 37.83 98.23
N LEU A 1124 -57.12 37.09 98.62
CA LEU A 1124 -57.34 35.71 98.21
C LEU A 1124 -57.71 35.57 96.72
N PHE A 1125 -58.49 36.52 96.17
CA PHE A 1125 -58.88 36.51 94.75
C PHE A 1125 -57.71 36.73 93.78
N ALA A 1126 -56.73 37.55 94.16
CA ALA A 1126 -55.52 37.75 93.37
C ALA A 1126 -54.69 36.46 93.22
N PHE A 1127 -54.52 35.71 94.32
CA PHE A 1127 -53.77 34.44 94.32
C PHE A 1127 -54.43 33.36 93.45
N PHE A 1128 -55.76 33.23 93.53
CA PHE A 1128 -56.50 32.22 92.77
C PHE A 1128 -56.43 32.46 91.26
N SER A 1129 -56.39 33.72 90.84
CA SER A 1129 -56.31 34.14 89.43
C SER A 1129 -54.98 33.72 88.77
N ILE A 1130 -53.88 33.82 89.49
CA ILE A 1130 -52.53 33.46 89.00
C ILE A 1130 -52.39 31.93 88.85
N LEU A 1131 -53.01 31.16 89.76
CA LEU A 1131 -52.95 29.69 89.73
C LEU A 1131 -53.65 29.11 88.48
N ILE A 1132 -54.78 29.69 88.07
CA ILE A 1132 -55.53 29.26 86.88
C ILE A 1132 -54.74 29.51 85.59
N ALA A 1133 -54.04 30.65 85.48
CA ALA A 1133 -53.22 30.98 84.32
C ALA A 1133 -52.10 29.94 84.08
N PHE A 1134 -51.43 29.48 85.14
CA PHE A 1134 -50.40 28.44 85.05
C PHE A 1134 -50.95 27.07 84.62
N ILE A 1135 -52.17 26.72 85.03
CA ILE A 1135 -52.80 25.44 84.64
C ILE A 1135 -53.16 25.44 83.15
N ILE A 1136 -53.72 26.55 82.64
CA ILE A 1136 -54.04 26.69 81.20
C ILE A 1136 -52.77 26.58 80.35
N GLN A 1137 -51.66 27.17 80.79
CA GLN A 1137 -50.38 27.10 80.06
C GLN A 1137 -49.75 25.69 80.04
N TYR A 1138 -50.12 24.80 80.97
CA TYR A 1138 -49.62 23.42 81.03
C TYR A 1138 -50.32 22.48 80.04
N PHE A 1139 -51.60 22.71 79.72
CA PHE A 1139 -52.42 21.84 78.87
C PHE A 1139 -52.43 22.21 77.37
N VAL A 1140 -51.78 23.30 76.97
CA VAL A 1140 -51.76 23.77 75.56
C VAL A 1140 -50.44 23.40 74.84
N ILE A 1141 -49.48 22.80 75.55
CA ILE A 1141 -48.14 22.45 75.01
C ILE A 1141 -47.80 20.97 75.31
N LYS A 1142 -48.81 20.08 75.30
CA LYS A 1142 -48.63 18.64 75.47
C LYS A 1142 -49.77 17.81 74.88
#